data_AF-V5B4U6-F1
#
_entry.id   AF-V5B4U6-F1
#
_cell.length_a   1.000
_cell.length_b   1.000
_cell.length_c   1.000
_cell.angle_alpha   90.00
_cell.angle_beta   90.00
_cell.angle_gamma   90.00
#
_symmetry.space_group_name_H-M   'P 1'
#
loop_
_entity.id
_entity.type
_entity.pdbx_description
1 polymer ?
#
loop_
_entity_poly.entity_id
_entity_poly.type
_entity_poly.pdbx_seq_one_letter_code
_entity_poly.pdbx_strand_id
1 'polypeptide(L)'
;MTRSTVVCGGESCAAILVERGLGVNLSSVFYMDNCAVMSRTHVMYALASDLRVSGGSVFSIQDSLWSAPSIEYYNGACVFGDVAVDGGSVLQIVSSTFRFGFAMLTANTLTVTGGSWLLHRDNEFRTAYVLYVANENGVAFRSQSVWSIFYNKLTYGSYSSTIVSMTNDWSPPSDSRPIIYGVCNEARDSPVTDCRDDLNIGAPVTVLDCGACTVDALCFAARTSSISGCECVCAAGGYGDTCLPSAVPDGLGPLPLPDAKDTEVRCVHGGSISSVDDPDLGVRGLCLVNVTFTVAIALDLSYFDAPQQTLNITLLQCVLIGLSVRGSGARVHVNVTSSMLDSGALEFTGDFGVSSQILVVGSTLLTTSSRAISLLLFICVNTTLLLLDNRIEGNRYAVYFFNDVVVDGGGIIVKGNTLRARKRDHSSASAVCFLAVDVRNGGYFDVENTTMSAVNGVYLLGVTTVSSAGLLRVANCTLVESTEEFESALVYFDGSLSLGGGAQWRVEGNNVSAFSILSIAHAEVKIQLSGSGTTVALAHNHQVDSTVSFARFLPSGIVVTSSARFVVGCNLQGGEEVSYDGVLPEDVVIFRCGTCNDDAACYMPGTESVDRSSCSCSCKDGFHGASCLPFEVPDTVVPPLPERAVDGDTSCVVNQTLTSLTLNMWKTHHCYVGVTFSGVGAALTFFLNNMPLHLPINITLTGCTFREGAALQFVGGAEAVESAGVLIRVSQTVMRSSVVAFMRALPQHCEIAVTEVDAAQSSEVQLPHIRTNMLSVVLLQIVVLSASSLLVSKIKAHSLRYGALGLYSTGTLKLVGGSSLYVRYCSFAGYMHTFYVYGPSVSDHSVFALLNNTLFSGTSLLYLRHGFSVSDYSVLRVVGNSGSLSYAICSLSFFTVERSSWLDWRYNDVGVGAMLHDSESAFVSIDGSSAVTLTGCMMGSTGLSRPLLSQSEAGHRFVAGCLTVAGREVTTAAELELHCITNVTTVAACGECTKDGDCFAPLTTAVIDCECRCAAGGHGDVCVSAPVPAGPSPPPPPPPPPPPPSVGECISEMVHPEVAQSVGGGLLWLCYRNVTFSGGGMSLTVLVGAMTGDVANVRFDGCTWRDGAVLLLLGNAYAAVGSLNIVVTGSTFDGALLSPEGVFPPHTNITISGNRFTVTKLIPRPGLKLDCPSCVAMNGLAISNDSAVVLSGNVFQTVTASSSAVYVVRSALRVSWHSVFAVLGNTFQMDGSGTTVINIEGSG
;
A
#
# COMPACT_ATOMS: atom_id res chain seq x y z
N MET A 1 -3.37 -24.17 -24.38
CA MET A 1 -2.53 -24.10 -23.17
C MET A 1 -2.10 -22.65 -22.97
N THR A 2 -2.13 -22.17 -21.73
CA THR A 2 -1.66 -20.83 -21.37
C THR A 2 -0.14 -20.80 -21.42
N ARG A 3 0.41 -19.75 -22.01
CA ARG A 3 1.85 -19.49 -22.12
C ARG A 3 2.48 -19.40 -20.73
N SER A 4 3.59 -20.11 -20.48
CA SER A 4 4.35 -19.93 -19.23
C SER A 4 5.05 -18.57 -19.28
N THR A 5 4.73 -17.66 -18.37
CA THR A 5 5.34 -16.32 -18.31
C THR A 5 6.34 -16.24 -17.15
N VAL A 6 7.56 -15.86 -17.49
CA VAL A 6 8.68 -15.68 -16.56
C VAL A 6 9.18 -14.26 -16.70
N VAL A 7 9.03 -13.44 -15.66
CA VAL A 7 9.59 -12.08 -15.61
C VAL A 7 10.58 -12.03 -14.46
N CYS A 8 11.80 -11.56 -14.74
CA CYS A 8 12.82 -11.38 -13.72
C CYS A 8 13.51 -10.01 -13.77
N GLY A 9 13.40 -9.26 -12.67
CA GLY A 9 13.94 -7.91 -12.53
C GLY A 9 15.21 -7.84 -11.68
N GLY A 10 16.31 -7.34 -12.26
CA GLY A 10 17.57 -7.05 -11.55
C GLY A 10 18.81 -7.18 -12.45
N GLU A 11 19.93 -6.53 -12.08
CA GLU A 11 21.18 -6.54 -12.87
C GLU A 11 21.84 -7.92 -13.01
N SER A 12 21.49 -8.90 -12.18
CA SER A 12 22.12 -10.23 -12.14
C SER A 12 21.15 -11.39 -12.29
N CYS A 13 19.92 -11.16 -12.75
CA CYS A 13 18.93 -12.23 -12.83
C CYS A 13 19.18 -13.19 -14.01
N ALA A 14 19.17 -14.49 -13.70
CA ALA A 14 19.03 -15.57 -14.66
C ALA A 14 17.70 -16.32 -14.42
N ALA A 15 16.88 -16.50 -15.46
CA ALA A 15 15.66 -17.30 -15.33
C ALA A 15 16.00 -18.76 -14.91
N ILE A 16 17.09 -19.29 -15.45
CA ILE A 16 17.67 -20.58 -15.05
C ILE A 16 19.15 -20.38 -14.74
N LEU A 17 19.56 -20.69 -13.50
CA LEU A 17 20.96 -20.69 -13.08
C LEU A 17 21.48 -22.12 -13.02
N VAL A 18 22.62 -22.38 -13.66
CA VAL A 18 23.26 -23.70 -13.70
C VAL A 18 24.63 -23.60 -13.02
N GLU A 19 24.76 -24.11 -11.80
CA GLU A 19 26.01 -23.99 -11.05
C GLU A 19 27.05 -25.06 -11.41
N ARG A 20 26.64 -26.26 -11.84
CA ARG A 20 27.54 -27.43 -12.05
C ARG A 20 27.15 -28.36 -13.22
N GLY A 21 26.99 -27.77 -14.41
CA GLY A 21 26.77 -28.44 -15.70
C GLY A 21 25.32 -28.93 -15.95
N LEU A 22 24.82 -28.78 -17.17
CA LEU A 22 23.51 -29.29 -17.62
C LEU A 22 23.71 -30.46 -18.57
N GLY A 23 23.35 -31.67 -18.14
CA GLY A 23 23.52 -32.90 -18.91
C GLY A 23 22.20 -33.56 -19.29
N VAL A 24 21.96 -33.77 -20.58
CA VAL A 24 20.85 -34.59 -21.10
C VAL A 24 21.47 -35.88 -21.68
N ASN A 25 21.20 -37.04 -21.07
CA ASN A 25 21.84 -38.31 -21.44
C ASN A 25 20.85 -39.49 -21.38
N LEU A 26 21.21 -40.62 -21.98
CA LEU A 26 20.46 -41.89 -21.95
C LEU A 26 19.05 -41.77 -22.54
N SER A 27 18.95 -41.19 -23.74
CA SER A 27 17.67 -40.97 -24.45
C SER A 27 16.68 -40.13 -23.66
N SER A 28 17.18 -39.11 -22.97
CA SER A 28 16.38 -38.15 -22.21
C SER A 28 16.03 -36.92 -23.04
N VAL A 29 15.00 -36.18 -22.63
CA VAL A 29 14.57 -34.96 -23.31
C VAL A 29 14.53 -33.80 -22.32
N PHE A 30 15.20 -32.69 -22.65
CA PHE A 30 14.99 -31.38 -22.03
C PHE A 30 14.21 -30.51 -23.03
N TYR A 31 13.06 -29.99 -22.60
CA TYR A 31 12.09 -29.39 -23.50
C TYR A 31 11.52 -28.09 -22.93
N MET A 32 11.61 -27.00 -23.70
CA MET A 32 10.96 -25.73 -23.42
C MET A 32 10.05 -25.36 -24.58
N ASP A 33 8.76 -25.24 -24.32
CA ASP A 33 7.72 -25.00 -25.33
C ASP A 33 6.77 -23.89 -24.87
N ASN A 34 6.36 -23.02 -25.79
CA ASN A 34 5.46 -21.89 -25.52
C ASN A 34 5.83 -21.09 -24.25
N CYS A 35 7.12 -20.74 -24.11
CA CYS A 35 7.65 -20.01 -22.97
C CYS A 35 7.82 -18.52 -23.31
N ALA A 36 7.30 -17.62 -22.47
CA ALA A 36 7.63 -16.20 -22.47
C ALA A 36 8.67 -15.93 -21.37
N VAL A 37 9.89 -15.56 -21.74
CA VAL A 37 10.93 -15.24 -20.75
C VAL A 37 11.40 -13.81 -20.93
N MET A 38 11.27 -12.98 -19.91
CA MET A 38 11.79 -11.62 -19.86
C MET A 38 12.81 -11.53 -18.72
N SER A 39 14.06 -11.27 -19.07
CA SER A 39 15.17 -11.09 -18.14
C SER A 39 15.96 -9.85 -18.51
N ARG A 40 16.61 -9.18 -17.55
CA ARG A 40 17.49 -8.03 -17.85
C ARG A 40 18.87 -8.44 -18.37
N THR A 41 19.39 -9.60 -17.96
CA THR A 41 20.76 -10.03 -18.29
C THR A 41 20.83 -11.41 -18.91
N HIS A 42 20.39 -12.48 -18.23
CA HIS A 42 20.49 -13.84 -18.76
C HIS A 42 19.16 -14.59 -18.70
N VAL A 43 18.88 -15.41 -19.71
CA VAL A 43 17.80 -16.42 -19.68
C VAL A 43 18.32 -17.69 -19.01
N MET A 44 19.44 -18.24 -19.51
CA MET A 44 20.16 -19.33 -18.87
C MET A 44 21.59 -18.88 -18.58
N TYR A 45 22.01 -18.91 -17.32
CA TYR A 45 23.38 -18.55 -16.95
C TYR A 45 24.06 -19.71 -16.24
N ALA A 46 25.18 -20.18 -16.78
CA ALA A 46 25.95 -21.26 -16.19
C ALA A 46 27.27 -20.71 -15.62
N LEU A 47 27.53 -20.93 -14.33
CA LEU A 47 28.75 -20.46 -13.64
C LEU A 47 29.97 -21.30 -14.06
N ALA A 48 30.49 -21.05 -15.26
CA ALA A 48 31.56 -21.83 -15.90
C ALA A 48 31.21 -23.33 -16.07
N SER A 49 29.95 -23.62 -16.36
CA SER A 49 29.37 -24.96 -16.42
C SER A 49 29.02 -25.38 -17.85
N ASP A 50 29.23 -26.65 -18.20
CA ASP A 50 29.01 -27.17 -19.56
C ASP A 50 27.54 -27.53 -19.85
N LEU A 51 27.12 -27.41 -21.11
CA LEU A 51 25.91 -28.07 -21.64
C LEU A 51 26.32 -29.33 -22.42
N ARG A 52 25.83 -30.51 -22.02
CA ARG A 52 26.09 -31.77 -22.71
C ARG A 52 24.81 -32.50 -23.08
N VAL A 53 24.61 -32.77 -24.37
CA VAL A 53 23.49 -33.55 -24.89
C VAL A 53 24.05 -34.82 -25.53
N SER A 54 23.77 -35.99 -24.97
CA SER A 54 24.44 -37.26 -25.35
C SER A 54 23.52 -38.49 -25.30
N GLY A 55 23.95 -39.60 -25.93
CA GLY A 55 23.26 -40.89 -25.82
C GLY A 55 21.86 -40.92 -26.44
N GLY A 56 21.68 -40.29 -27.61
CA GLY A 56 20.38 -40.22 -28.31
C GLY A 56 19.37 -39.26 -27.67
N SER A 57 19.85 -38.26 -26.92
CA SER A 57 19.00 -37.32 -26.18
C SER A 57 18.61 -36.08 -27.00
N VAL A 58 17.62 -35.33 -26.54
CA VAL A 58 17.12 -34.12 -27.20
C VAL A 58 17.11 -32.93 -26.23
N PHE A 59 17.68 -31.80 -26.64
CA PHE A 59 17.47 -30.49 -26.03
C PHE A 59 16.72 -29.61 -27.03
N SER A 60 15.54 -29.11 -26.66
CA SER A 60 14.67 -28.38 -27.57
C SER A 60 14.11 -27.12 -26.93
N ILE A 61 14.20 -26.01 -27.66
CA ILE A 61 13.46 -24.76 -27.40
C ILE A 61 12.54 -24.54 -28.60
N GLN A 62 11.24 -24.41 -28.35
CA GLN A 62 10.27 -24.19 -29.41
C GLN A 62 9.11 -23.30 -29.02
N ASP A 63 8.46 -22.70 -30.03
CA ASP A 63 7.28 -21.82 -29.92
C ASP A 63 7.42 -20.73 -28.84
N SER A 64 8.65 -20.33 -28.54
CA SER A 64 8.99 -19.53 -27.37
C SER A 64 9.26 -18.09 -27.78
N LEU A 65 9.04 -17.14 -26.85
CA LEU A 65 9.57 -15.79 -27.01
C LEU A 65 10.35 -15.32 -25.79
N TRP A 66 11.63 -15.02 -26.00
CA TRP A 66 12.54 -14.59 -24.95
C TRP A 66 13.06 -13.18 -25.24
N SER A 67 13.17 -12.38 -24.18
CA SER A 67 13.69 -11.02 -24.21
C SER A 67 14.76 -10.87 -23.13
N ALA A 68 15.98 -10.51 -23.54
CA ALA A 68 17.08 -10.11 -22.68
C ALA A 68 17.85 -8.93 -23.30
N PRO A 69 17.26 -7.71 -23.28
CA PRO A 69 17.82 -6.55 -23.95
C PRO A 69 18.94 -5.93 -23.12
N SER A 70 20.11 -6.58 -23.11
CA SER A 70 21.33 -6.02 -22.52
C SER A 70 22.00 -5.08 -23.54
N ILE A 71 22.62 -4.01 -23.05
CA ILE A 71 23.54 -3.16 -23.84
C ILE A 71 25.00 -3.46 -23.51
N GLU A 72 25.25 -4.39 -22.60
CA GLU A 72 26.59 -4.73 -22.14
C GLU A 72 27.27 -5.75 -23.08
N TYR A 73 28.56 -5.56 -23.27
CA TYR A 73 29.40 -6.41 -24.10
C TYR A 73 29.60 -7.79 -23.42
N TYR A 74 29.53 -8.89 -24.19
CA TYR A 74 29.65 -10.29 -23.73
C TYR A 74 28.48 -10.87 -22.91
N ASN A 75 27.42 -10.12 -22.66
CA ASN A 75 26.24 -10.66 -21.97
C ASN A 75 25.29 -11.40 -22.93
N GLY A 76 25.47 -12.72 -23.05
CA GLY A 76 24.59 -13.60 -23.82
C GLY A 76 23.32 -14.00 -23.06
N ALA A 77 22.24 -14.31 -23.77
CA ALA A 77 21.01 -14.81 -23.17
C ALA A 77 21.18 -16.21 -22.56
N CYS A 78 21.96 -17.08 -23.20
CA CYS A 78 22.37 -18.39 -22.68
C CYS A 78 23.90 -18.43 -22.59
N VAL A 79 24.48 -18.56 -21.41
CA VAL A 79 25.93 -18.58 -21.21
C VAL A 79 26.36 -19.92 -20.62
N PHE A 80 27.21 -20.66 -21.33
CA PHE A 80 27.80 -21.93 -20.88
C PHE A 80 29.33 -21.91 -21.00
N GLY A 81 29.99 -22.80 -20.23
CA GLY A 81 31.42 -23.08 -20.35
C GLY A 81 31.71 -23.72 -21.72
N ASP A 82 31.52 -25.02 -21.85
CA ASP A 82 31.55 -25.72 -23.15
C ASP A 82 30.16 -26.27 -23.53
N VAL A 83 29.86 -26.31 -24.83
CA VAL A 83 28.64 -26.94 -25.37
C VAL A 83 29.02 -28.15 -26.21
N ALA A 84 28.52 -29.33 -25.84
CA ALA A 84 28.80 -30.58 -26.55
C ALA A 84 27.51 -31.36 -26.87
N VAL A 85 27.36 -31.75 -28.14
CA VAL A 85 26.27 -32.62 -28.62
C VAL A 85 26.89 -33.86 -29.26
N ASP A 86 26.65 -35.05 -28.71
CA ASP A 86 27.30 -36.29 -29.15
C ASP A 86 26.38 -37.53 -29.12
N GLY A 87 26.82 -38.63 -29.72
CA GLY A 87 26.15 -39.93 -29.63
C GLY A 87 24.76 -39.95 -30.27
N GLY A 88 24.60 -39.32 -31.43
CA GLY A 88 23.34 -39.26 -32.17
C GLY A 88 22.26 -38.42 -31.47
N SER A 89 22.67 -37.32 -30.82
CA SER A 89 21.76 -36.45 -30.05
C SER A 89 21.39 -35.19 -30.83
N VAL A 90 20.37 -34.45 -30.36
CA VAL A 90 19.84 -33.26 -31.05
C VAL A 90 19.79 -32.05 -30.12
N LEU A 91 20.28 -30.90 -30.60
CA LEU A 91 20.07 -29.58 -30.00
C LEU A 91 19.30 -28.71 -31.01
N GLN A 92 18.04 -28.36 -30.72
CA GLN A 92 17.17 -27.62 -31.65
C GLN A 92 16.53 -26.37 -31.05
N ILE A 93 16.41 -25.34 -31.89
CA ILE A 93 15.70 -24.08 -31.62
C ILE A 93 14.74 -23.82 -32.78
N VAL A 94 13.44 -23.85 -32.52
CA VAL A 94 12.41 -23.90 -33.57
C VAL A 94 11.26 -22.90 -33.30
N SER A 95 10.71 -22.27 -34.33
CA SER A 95 9.46 -21.47 -34.24
C SER A 95 9.44 -20.39 -33.15
N SER A 96 10.59 -19.80 -32.82
CA SER A 96 10.74 -18.93 -31.64
C SER A 96 11.17 -17.50 -31.98
N THR A 97 10.78 -16.54 -31.16
CA THR A 97 11.12 -15.11 -31.32
C THR A 97 12.00 -14.61 -30.19
N PHE A 98 13.14 -14.04 -30.51
CA PHE A 98 14.19 -13.72 -29.56
C PHE A 98 14.60 -12.25 -29.66
N ARG A 99 14.57 -11.51 -28.55
CA ARG A 99 15.02 -10.11 -28.45
C ARG A 99 16.18 -10.00 -27.47
N PHE A 100 17.41 -10.01 -27.96
CA PHE A 100 18.61 -10.03 -27.13
C PHE A 100 19.55 -8.85 -27.40
N GLY A 101 20.39 -8.58 -26.41
CA GLY A 101 21.53 -7.68 -26.54
C GLY A 101 22.62 -8.26 -27.41
N PHE A 102 23.58 -8.93 -26.78
CA PHE A 102 24.83 -9.35 -27.41
C PHE A 102 24.71 -10.67 -28.20
N ALA A 103 24.29 -11.77 -27.55
CA ALA A 103 24.16 -13.07 -28.21
C ALA A 103 23.01 -13.92 -27.66
N MET A 104 22.45 -14.86 -28.46
CA MET A 104 21.54 -15.89 -27.93
C MET A 104 22.30 -16.93 -27.11
N LEU A 105 23.33 -17.56 -27.67
CA LEU A 105 24.16 -18.57 -26.99
C LEU A 105 25.63 -18.15 -26.98
N THR A 106 26.22 -18.08 -25.80
CA THR A 106 27.64 -17.79 -25.56
C THR A 106 28.33 -19.02 -24.97
N ALA A 107 29.43 -19.48 -25.59
CA ALA A 107 30.23 -20.61 -25.10
C ALA A 107 31.73 -20.43 -25.38
N ASN A 108 32.59 -21.14 -24.65
CA ASN A 108 34.03 -21.22 -24.94
C ASN A 108 34.29 -22.12 -26.15
N THR A 109 33.62 -23.28 -26.22
CA THR A 109 33.67 -24.19 -27.36
C THR A 109 32.29 -24.76 -27.69
N LEU A 110 32.06 -25.06 -28.97
CA LEU A 110 30.91 -25.80 -29.48
C LEU A 110 31.41 -27.04 -30.23
N THR A 111 31.08 -28.23 -29.72
CA THR A 111 31.47 -29.51 -30.32
C THR A 111 30.24 -30.34 -30.66
N VAL A 112 30.07 -30.71 -31.94
CA VAL A 112 28.97 -31.56 -32.41
C VAL A 112 29.54 -32.80 -33.10
N THR A 113 29.36 -33.99 -32.50
CA THR A 113 30.02 -35.24 -32.94
C THR A 113 29.08 -36.45 -32.91
N GLY A 114 29.57 -37.61 -33.36
CA GLY A 114 28.83 -38.87 -33.26
C GLY A 114 27.51 -38.92 -34.06
N GLY A 115 27.45 -38.23 -35.21
CA GLY A 115 26.23 -38.15 -36.03
C GLY A 115 25.11 -37.33 -35.38
N SER A 116 25.46 -36.34 -34.57
CA SER A 116 24.51 -35.46 -33.88
C SER A 116 24.08 -34.28 -34.74
N TRP A 117 23.02 -33.59 -34.31
CA TRP A 117 22.35 -32.56 -35.11
C TRP A 117 22.12 -31.26 -34.32
N LEU A 118 22.56 -30.13 -34.90
CA LEU A 118 22.28 -28.78 -34.42
C LEU A 118 21.30 -28.10 -35.39
N LEU A 119 20.15 -27.61 -34.89
CA LEU A 119 19.07 -27.10 -35.74
C LEU A 119 18.57 -25.72 -35.28
N HIS A 120 18.50 -24.76 -36.21
CA HIS A 120 17.82 -23.47 -36.05
C HIS A 120 16.81 -23.29 -37.18
N ARG A 121 15.51 -23.30 -36.85
CA ARG A 121 14.44 -23.31 -37.84
C ARG A 121 13.28 -22.37 -37.49
N ASP A 122 12.77 -21.62 -38.47
CA ASP A 122 11.54 -20.81 -38.32
C ASP A 122 11.60 -19.77 -37.18
N ASN A 123 12.78 -19.22 -36.87
CA ASN A 123 12.95 -18.27 -35.75
C ASN A 123 13.06 -16.80 -36.21
N GLU A 124 12.66 -15.87 -35.34
CA GLU A 124 12.98 -14.44 -35.47
C GLU A 124 14.01 -14.05 -34.40
N PHE A 125 15.22 -13.70 -34.81
CA PHE A 125 16.30 -13.23 -33.93
C PHE A 125 16.48 -11.71 -34.06
N ARG A 126 16.42 -11.00 -32.93
CA ARG A 126 16.85 -9.60 -32.79
C ARG A 126 18.05 -9.55 -31.86
N THR A 127 19.25 -9.71 -32.41
CA THR A 127 20.49 -9.84 -31.63
C THR A 127 21.71 -9.55 -32.51
N ALA A 128 22.87 -9.26 -31.91
CA ALA A 128 24.10 -9.12 -32.69
C ALA A 128 24.62 -10.49 -33.17
N TYR A 129 24.60 -11.52 -32.32
CA TYR A 129 25.03 -12.88 -32.67
C TYR A 129 24.02 -13.95 -32.22
N VAL A 130 23.69 -14.94 -33.06
CA VAL A 130 22.91 -16.10 -32.59
C VAL A 130 23.80 -17.01 -31.74
N LEU A 131 24.99 -17.36 -32.24
CA LEU A 131 26.04 -18.03 -31.50
C LEU A 131 27.28 -17.16 -31.36
N TYR A 132 27.79 -17.03 -30.14
CA TYR A 132 29.08 -16.40 -29.85
C TYR A 132 30.02 -17.43 -29.22
N VAL A 133 31.13 -17.75 -29.90
CA VAL A 133 32.14 -18.70 -29.44
C VAL A 133 33.44 -17.96 -29.17
N ALA A 134 33.91 -18.00 -27.93
CA ALA A 134 35.06 -17.20 -27.49
C ALA A 134 36.41 -17.66 -28.08
N ASN A 135 36.58 -18.97 -28.31
CA ASN A 135 37.80 -19.50 -28.90
C ASN A 135 37.73 -19.47 -30.43
N GLU A 136 38.74 -18.89 -31.09
CA GLU A 136 38.82 -18.81 -32.57
C GLU A 136 38.73 -20.18 -33.27
N ASN A 137 39.24 -21.25 -32.64
CA ASN A 137 39.14 -22.64 -33.11
C ASN A 137 38.11 -23.47 -32.32
N GLY A 138 37.14 -22.80 -31.68
CA GLY A 138 36.23 -23.39 -30.70
C GLY A 138 35.05 -24.16 -31.30
N VAL A 139 34.83 -24.10 -32.61
CA VAL A 139 33.69 -24.76 -33.27
C VAL A 139 34.17 -26.00 -34.04
N ALA A 140 33.70 -27.18 -33.63
CA ALA A 140 34.12 -28.47 -34.21
C ALA A 140 32.92 -29.36 -34.56
N PHE A 141 32.84 -29.76 -35.83
CA PHE A 141 31.89 -30.76 -36.32
C PHE A 141 32.65 -31.99 -36.81
N ARG A 142 32.37 -33.16 -36.25
CA ARG A 142 33.02 -34.44 -36.61
C ARG A 142 32.01 -35.54 -36.87
N SER A 143 32.46 -36.66 -37.43
CA SER A 143 31.68 -37.90 -37.54
C SER A 143 30.32 -37.73 -38.23
N GLN A 144 30.28 -37.00 -39.34
CA GLN A 144 29.07 -36.73 -40.13
C GLN A 144 27.96 -35.99 -39.38
N SER A 145 28.29 -35.23 -38.32
CA SER A 145 27.34 -34.34 -37.67
C SER A 145 26.93 -33.16 -38.56
N VAL A 146 25.70 -32.67 -38.38
CA VAL A 146 25.07 -31.68 -39.27
C VAL A 146 24.66 -30.42 -38.51
N TRP A 147 24.79 -29.26 -39.16
CA TRP A 147 24.18 -28.00 -38.73
C TRP A 147 23.19 -27.48 -39.78
N SER A 148 21.95 -27.29 -39.37
CA SER A 148 20.83 -26.90 -40.21
C SER A 148 20.30 -25.52 -39.81
N ILE A 149 20.24 -24.56 -40.75
CA ILE A 149 19.82 -23.17 -40.52
C ILE A 149 18.77 -22.76 -41.57
N PHE A 150 17.48 -22.78 -41.21
CA PHE A 150 16.38 -22.58 -42.18
C PHE A 150 15.32 -21.58 -41.73
N TYR A 151 14.79 -20.80 -42.66
CA TYR A 151 13.62 -19.94 -42.43
C TYR A 151 13.77 -18.99 -41.23
N ASN A 152 15.01 -18.58 -40.90
CA ASN A 152 15.24 -17.66 -39.81
C ASN A 152 15.25 -16.21 -40.31
N LYS A 153 14.68 -15.29 -39.53
CA LYS A 153 14.72 -13.85 -39.75
C LYS A 153 15.63 -13.19 -38.71
N LEU A 154 16.71 -12.54 -39.16
CA LEU A 154 17.69 -11.89 -38.29
C LEU A 154 17.64 -10.35 -38.46
N THR A 155 17.50 -9.63 -37.35
CA THR A 155 17.40 -8.16 -37.30
C THR A 155 18.19 -7.57 -36.12
N TYR A 156 18.32 -6.24 -36.06
CA TYR A 156 19.13 -5.55 -35.05
C TYR A 156 18.61 -5.74 -33.62
N GLY A 157 19.52 -6.08 -32.70
CA GLY A 157 19.26 -6.18 -31.25
C GLY A 157 19.53 -4.87 -30.51
N SER A 158 19.32 -4.86 -29.18
CA SER A 158 19.52 -3.66 -28.34
C SER A 158 20.98 -3.21 -28.22
N TYR A 159 21.93 -4.14 -28.36
CA TYR A 159 23.37 -3.87 -28.23
C TYR A 159 23.94 -3.12 -29.45
N SER A 160 23.51 -3.46 -30.66
CA SER A 160 24.11 -2.94 -31.89
C SER A 160 23.06 -2.71 -32.97
N SER A 161 23.08 -1.51 -33.54
CA SER A 161 22.31 -1.13 -34.73
C SER A 161 23.04 -1.44 -36.04
N THR A 162 24.20 -2.10 -36.00
CA THR A 162 25.04 -2.38 -37.19
C THR A 162 25.39 -3.85 -37.37
N ILE A 163 25.42 -4.65 -36.30
CA ILE A 163 25.83 -6.05 -36.33
C ILE A 163 24.61 -6.95 -36.26
N VAL A 164 24.49 -7.88 -37.23
CA VAL A 164 23.50 -8.96 -37.28
C VAL A 164 24.17 -10.16 -37.94
N SER A 165 24.46 -11.23 -37.18
CA SER A 165 25.16 -12.41 -37.70
C SER A 165 24.73 -13.70 -36.99
N MET A 166 24.87 -14.85 -37.67
CA MET A 166 24.65 -16.15 -37.03
C MET A 166 25.78 -16.47 -36.06
N THR A 167 27.03 -16.18 -36.43
CA THR A 167 28.22 -16.39 -35.59
C THR A 167 29.19 -15.21 -35.58
N ASN A 168 30.06 -15.13 -34.56
CA ASN A 168 31.28 -14.30 -34.60
C ASN A 168 32.37 -14.94 -35.47
N ASP A 169 33.52 -14.29 -35.64
CA ASP A 169 34.61 -14.83 -36.46
C ASP A 169 35.24 -16.09 -35.81
N TRP A 170 35.30 -17.19 -36.57
CA TRP A 170 35.93 -18.45 -36.16
C TRP A 170 36.53 -19.22 -37.36
N SER A 171 37.46 -20.13 -37.07
CA SER A 171 38.08 -21.04 -38.04
C SER A 171 37.91 -22.51 -37.62
N PRO A 172 37.48 -23.41 -38.51
CA PRO A 172 37.35 -24.82 -38.17
C PRO A 172 38.73 -25.44 -37.86
N PRO A 173 38.86 -26.27 -36.80
CA PRO A 173 40.04 -27.10 -36.57
C PRO A 173 40.40 -27.96 -37.79
N SER A 174 41.67 -28.31 -37.95
CA SER A 174 42.16 -29.05 -39.14
C SER A 174 41.51 -30.42 -39.36
N ASP A 175 40.96 -31.02 -38.31
CA ASP A 175 40.21 -32.28 -38.30
C ASP A 175 38.67 -32.11 -38.38
N SER A 176 38.16 -30.87 -38.31
CA SER A 176 36.74 -30.54 -38.43
C SER A 176 36.28 -30.60 -39.90
N ARG A 177 35.13 -31.20 -40.15
CA ARG A 177 34.49 -31.27 -41.48
C ARG A 177 33.00 -30.98 -41.31
N PRO A 178 32.62 -29.71 -41.13
CA PRO A 178 31.24 -29.35 -40.88
C PRO A 178 30.38 -29.58 -42.12
N ILE A 179 29.22 -30.22 -41.92
CA ILE A 179 28.16 -30.32 -42.93
C ILE A 179 27.11 -29.29 -42.53
N ILE A 180 27.05 -28.17 -43.26
CA ILE A 180 26.16 -27.04 -42.95
C ILE A 180 25.20 -26.81 -44.11
N TYR A 181 23.90 -26.69 -43.79
CA TYR A 181 22.85 -26.35 -44.74
C TYR A 181 22.20 -25.01 -44.37
N GLY A 182 22.02 -24.15 -45.39
CA GLY A 182 21.33 -22.85 -45.25
C GLY A 182 20.19 -22.75 -46.28
N VAL A 183 18.96 -22.47 -45.83
CA VAL A 183 17.77 -22.42 -46.72
C VAL A 183 16.84 -21.29 -46.29
N CYS A 184 16.51 -20.39 -47.22
CA CYS A 184 15.45 -19.38 -47.04
C CYS A 184 15.58 -18.50 -45.79
N ASN A 185 16.79 -18.05 -45.44
CA ASN A 185 16.98 -17.13 -44.31
C ASN A 185 16.87 -15.67 -44.77
N GLU A 186 16.44 -14.79 -43.88
CA GLU A 186 16.41 -13.33 -44.06
C GLU A 186 17.32 -12.66 -43.03
N ALA A 187 18.13 -11.70 -43.47
CA ALA A 187 18.95 -10.87 -42.59
C ALA A 187 18.80 -9.41 -42.98
N ARG A 188 18.60 -8.52 -41.99
CA ARG A 188 18.42 -7.07 -42.22
C ARG A 188 17.26 -6.79 -43.20
N ASP A 189 16.15 -7.51 -43.00
CA ASP A 189 14.95 -7.48 -43.85
C ASP A 189 15.21 -7.77 -45.34
N SER A 190 16.28 -8.50 -45.66
CA SER A 190 16.65 -8.91 -47.00
C SER A 190 16.92 -10.42 -47.06
N PRO A 191 16.57 -11.12 -48.16
CA PRO A 191 16.91 -12.53 -48.33
C PRO A 191 18.42 -12.75 -48.32
N VAL A 192 18.90 -13.75 -47.59
CA VAL A 192 20.31 -14.14 -47.54
C VAL A 192 20.65 -14.94 -48.80
N THR A 193 21.64 -14.48 -49.56
CA THR A 193 22.08 -15.16 -50.79
C THR A 193 23.44 -15.82 -50.63
N ASP A 194 24.29 -15.30 -49.73
CA ASP A 194 25.54 -15.94 -49.34
C ASP A 194 25.61 -16.06 -47.81
N CYS A 195 25.27 -17.23 -47.28
CA CYS A 195 25.32 -17.48 -45.84
C CYS A 195 26.74 -17.35 -45.24
N ARG A 196 27.80 -17.44 -46.06
CA ARG A 196 29.16 -17.30 -45.57
C ARG A 196 29.46 -15.86 -45.15
N ASP A 197 29.09 -14.91 -46.00
CA ASP A 197 29.38 -13.49 -45.80
C ASP A 197 28.24 -12.76 -45.06
N ASP A 198 26.97 -13.06 -45.39
CA ASP A 198 25.81 -12.37 -44.83
C ASP A 198 25.48 -12.79 -43.38
N LEU A 199 25.81 -14.04 -43.01
CA LEU A 199 25.56 -14.62 -41.68
C LEU A 199 26.84 -14.96 -40.91
N ASN A 200 28.01 -14.74 -41.50
CA ASN A 200 29.34 -14.96 -40.92
C ASN A 200 29.60 -16.39 -40.40
N ILE A 201 29.30 -17.43 -41.20
CA ILE A 201 29.34 -18.84 -40.77
C ILE A 201 30.77 -19.46 -40.81
N GLY A 202 31.81 -18.76 -41.24
CA GLY A 202 33.22 -19.21 -41.13
C GLY A 202 33.63 -20.47 -41.93
N ALA A 203 32.67 -21.26 -42.44
CA ALA A 203 32.87 -22.50 -43.19
C ALA A 203 31.96 -22.58 -44.44
N PRO A 204 32.25 -23.46 -45.42
CA PRO A 204 31.39 -23.63 -46.60
C PRO A 204 29.98 -24.11 -46.23
N VAL A 205 28.96 -23.41 -46.72
CA VAL A 205 27.54 -23.73 -46.51
C VAL A 205 26.93 -24.25 -47.81
N THR A 206 26.20 -25.36 -47.73
CA THR A 206 25.37 -25.82 -48.86
C THR A 206 24.06 -25.04 -48.82
N VAL A 207 23.96 -23.99 -49.64
CA VAL A 207 22.75 -23.17 -49.77
C VAL A 207 21.76 -23.88 -50.69
N LEU A 208 20.53 -24.11 -50.22
CA LEU A 208 19.44 -24.65 -51.05
C LEU A 208 18.38 -23.56 -51.30
N ASP A 209 17.71 -23.64 -52.45
CA ASP A 209 16.60 -22.74 -52.79
C ASP A 209 15.43 -22.88 -51.80
N CYS A 210 14.69 -21.79 -51.55
CA CYS A 210 13.46 -21.84 -50.75
C CYS A 210 12.49 -22.90 -51.32
N GLY A 211 12.19 -23.94 -50.53
CA GLY A 211 11.33 -25.06 -50.95
C GLY A 211 12.07 -26.30 -51.48
N ALA A 212 13.40 -26.30 -51.56
CA ALA A 212 14.19 -27.51 -51.81
C ALA A 212 14.34 -28.35 -50.52
N CYS A 213 14.13 -29.66 -50.63
CA CYS A 213 14.04 -30.53 -49.46
C CYS A 213 14.91 -31.78 -49.59
N THR A 214 15.89 -31.93 -48.70
CA THR A 214 16.75 -33.11 -48.62
C THR A 214 16.68 -33.69 -47.20
N VAL A 215 16.78 -35.03 -47.10
CA VAL A 215 16.74 -35.75 -45.81
C VAL A 215 17.81 -35.21 -44.87
N ASP A 216 19.04 -35.02 -45.38
CA ASP A 216 20.19 -34.58 -44.58
C ASP A 216 20.08 -33.13 -44.10
N ALA A 217 19.21 -32.32 -44.71
CA ALA A 217 18.98 -30.94 -44.28
C ALA A 217 17.79 -30.85 -43.29
N LEU A 218 16.63 -31.41 -43.64
CA LEU A 218 15.38 -31.19 -42.89
C LEU A 218 15.08 -32.23 -41.80
N CYS A 219 15.70 -33.40 -41.84
CA CYS A 219 15.36 -34.53 -40.98
C CYS A 219 16.58 -35.01 -40.18
N PHE A 220 16.33 -35.64 -39.03
CA PHE A 220 17.39 -36.38 -38.34
C PHE A 220 17.69 -37.68 -39.12
N ALA A 221 18.72 -37.63 -39.96
CA ALA A 221 19.02 -38.67 -40.96
C ALA A 221 19.10 -40.09 -40.36
N ALA A 222 19.70 -40.25 -39.17
CA ALA A 222 19.88 -41.55 -38.52
C ALA A 222 18.56 -42.26 -38.14
N ARG A 223 17.46 -41.52 -38.08
CA ARG A 223 16.11 -42.04 -37.75
C ARG A 223 15.09 -41.80 -38.86
N THR A 224 15.54 -41.42 -40.05
CA THR A 224 14.66 -41.16 -41.21
C THR A 224 14.75 -42.29 -42.22
N SER A 225 13.60 -42.79 -42.67
CA SER A 225 13.50 -43.88 -43.66
C SER A 225 13.35 -43.36 -45.09
N SER A 226 12.63 -42.26 -45.28
CA SER A 226 12.40 -41.60 -46.56
C SER A 226 11.88 -40.17 -46.34
N ILE A 227 11.76 -39.38 -47.41
CA ILE A 227 11.11 -38.06 -47.39
C ILE A 227 9.93 -38.09 -48.36
N SER A 228 8.80 -37.51 -47.96
CA SER A 228 7.58 -37.43 -48.79
C SER A 228 7.08 -35.99 -48.76
N GLY A 229 7.09 -35.29 -49.90
CA GLY A 229 6.57 -33.92 -49.97
C GLY A 229 7.24 -32.93 -48.99
N CYS A 230 8.56 -33.09 -48.74
CA CYS A 230 9.35 -32.35 -47.74
C CYS A 230 9.12 -32.72 -46.27
N GLU A 231 8.29 -33.72 -46.00
CA GLU A 231 8.04 -34.25 -44.66
C GLU A 231 8.88 -35.51 -44.41
N CYS A 232 9.43 -35.64 -43.20
CA CYS A 232 10.28 -36.75 -42.80
C CYS A 232 9.44 -37.98 -42.46
N VAL A 233 9.74 -39.13 -43.07
CA VAL A 233 9.11 -40.41 -42.72
C VAL A 233 10.04 -41.20 -41.82
N CYS A 234 9.70 -41.32 -40.54
CA CYS A 234 10.59 -41.89 -39.53
C CYS A 234 10.77 -43.41 -39.61
N ALA A 235 12.00 -43.86 -39.39
CA ALA A 235 12.33 -45.26 -39.14
C ALA A 235 12.01 -45.63 -37.67
N ALA A 236 12.08 -46.92 -37.33
CA ALA A 236 11.79 -47.39 -35.97
C ALA A 236 12.66 -46.68 -34.91
N GLY A 237 12.00 -46.13 -33.89
CA GLY A 237 12.63 -45.35 -32.82
C GLY A 237 12.95 -43.89 -33.16
N GLY A 238 12.38 -43.35 -34.25
CA GLY A 238 12.32 -41.91 -34.53
C GLY A 238 10.96 -41.32 -34.14
N TYR A 239 10.94 -40.09 -33.62
CA TYR A 239 9.74 -39.46 -33.05
C TYR A 239 9.52 -38.03 -33.60
N GLY A 240 8.26 -37.66 -33.84
CA GLY A 240 7.86 -36.33 -34.32
C GLY A 240 8.18 -36.04 -35.79
N ASP A 241 7.87 -34.82 -36.24
CA ASP A 241 7.91 -34.41 -37.67
C ASP A 241 9.33 -34.35 -38.27
N THR A 242 10.36 -34.34 -37.43
CA THR A 242 11.78 -34.33 -37.83
C THR A 242 12.51 -35.62 -37.45
N CYS A 243 11.78 -36.65 -36.97
CA CYS A 243 12.31 -37.97 -36.61
C CYS A 243 13.39 -37.96 -35.53
N LEU A 244 13.17 -37.22 -34.45
CA LEU A 244 14.10 -37.10 -33.31
C LEU A 244 14.38 -38.46 -32.62
N PRO A 245 15.56 -38.63 -31.99
CA PRO A 245 15.99 -39.90 -31.39
C PRO A 245 15.30 -40.27 -30.07
N SER A 246 14.57 -39.34 -29.44
CA SER A 246 13.82 -39.57 -28.20
C SER A 246 12.44 -38.92 -28.30
N ALA A 247 11.42 -39.56 -27.69
CA ALA A 247 10.04 -39.10 -27.72
C ALA A 247 9.86 -37.82 -26.88
N VAL A 248 9.24 -36.81 -27.47
CA VAL A 248 8.66 -35.70 -26.71
C VAL A 248 7.39 -36.22 -26.01
N PRO A 249 7.10 -35.85 -24.75
CA PRO A 249 5.93 -36.38 -24.04
C PRO A 249 4.60 -36.15 -24.79
N ASP A 250 3.87 -37.22 -25.07
CA ASP A 250 2.53 -37.16 -25.66
C ASP A 250 1.51 -36.64 -24.63
N GLY A 251 0.94 -35.46 -24.87
CA GLY A 251 -0.01 -34.81 -23.94
C GLY A 251 -0.20 -33.31 -24.15
N LEU A 252 0.57 -32.70 -25.04
CA LEU A 252 0.48 -31.29 -25.41
C LEU A 252 -0.04 -31.22 -26.86
N GLY A 253 -1.36 -31.22 -27.02
CA GLY A 253 -2.01 -31.19 -28.34
C GLY A 253 -1.60 -29.97 -29.19
N PRO A 254 -1.90 -29.97 -30.50
CA PRO A 254 -1.50 -28.88 -31.39
C PRO A 254 -2.11 -27.55 -30.89
N LEU A 255 -1.25 -26.56 -30.64
CA LEU A 255 -1.70 -25.22 -30.27
C LEU A 255 -2.10 -24.42 -31.52
N PRO A 256 -3.09 -23.52 -31.40
CA PRO A 256 -3.50 -22.66 -32.50
C PRO A 256 -2.46 -21.58 -32.78
N LEU A 257 -2.36 -21.22 -34.05
CA LEU A 257 -1.67 -20.04 -34.56
C LEU A 257 -2.02 -18.78 -33.75
N PRO A 258 -1.08 -17.83 -33.56
CA PRO A 258 -1.33 -16.58 -32.85
C PRO A 258 -2.15 -15.62 -33.71
N ASP A 259 -3.43 -15.94 -33.91
CA ASP A 259 -4.46 -14.98 -34.31
C ASP A 259 -5.28 -14.60 -33.09
N ALA A 260 -4.72 -13.77 -32.21
CA ALA A 260 -5.48 -13.14 -31.13
C ALA A 260 -5.24 -11.64 -31.14
N LYS A 261 -6.25 -10.93 -31.65
CA LYS A 261 -6.55 -9.54 -31.32
C LYS A 261 -6.85 -9.43 -29.82
N ASP A 262 -5.84 -9.53 -28.96
CA ASP A 262 -6.01 -9.29 -27.53
C ASP A 262 -6.11 -7.77 -27.30
N THR A 263 -7.34 -7.31 -27.10
CA THR A 263 -7.69 -5.90 -26.90
C THR A 263 -7.91 -5.52 -25.44
N GLU A 264 -7.79 -6.44 -24.48
CA GLU A 264 -8.08 -6.17 -23.07
C GLU A 264 -6.80 -6.06 -22.21
N VAL A 265 -6.64 -4.89 -21.56
CA VAL A 265 -5.68 -4.67 -20.48
C VAL A 265 -6.22 -5.37 -19.23
N ARG A 266 -5.58 -6.45 -18.79
CA ARG A 266 -5.97 -7.17 -17.56
C ARG A 266 -5.57 -6.34 -16.33
N CYS A 267 -6.50 -6.17 -15.40
CA CYS A 267 -6.27 -5.43 -14.15
C CYS A 267 -5.63 -6.30 -13.06
N VAL A 268 -4.65 -5.75 -12.35
CA VAL A 268 -4.12 -6.30 -11.10
C VAL A 268 -5.00 -5.80 -9.96
N HIS A 269 -5.51 -6.72 -9.15
CA HIS A 269 -6.41 -6.41 -8.04
C HIS A 269 -5.74 -6.70 -6.68
N GLY A 270 -5.78 -5.73 -5.75
CA GLY A 270 -5.37 -5.92 -4.36
C GLY A 270 -3.86 -5.93 -4.11
N GLY A 271 -3.48 -6.10 -2.83
CA GLY A 271 -2.10 -6.34 -2.40
C GLY A 271 -1.25 -5.09 -2.16
N SER A 272 0.00 -5.31 -1.74
CA SER A 272 1.01 -4.28 -1.53
C SER A 272 2.15 -4.42 -2.53
N ILE A 273 2.54 -3.35 -3.21
CA ILE A 273 3.65 -3.35 -4.18
C ILE A 273 4.67 -2.26 -3.89
N SER A 274 5.95 -2.59 -4.05
CA SER A 274 7.07 -1.66 -3.91
C SER A 274 7.67 -1.21 -5.25
N SER A 275 7.23 -1.80 -6.36
CA SER A 275 7.63 -1.43 -7.71
C SER A 275 6.51 -1.81 -8.68
N VAL A 276 6.48 -1.16 -9.84
CA VAL A 276 5.71 -1.60 -10.99
C VAL A 276 6.73 -2.01 -12.03
N ASP A 277 6.74 -3.29 -12.40
CA ASP A 277 7.65 -3.81 -13.42
C ASP A 277 7.32 -3.28 -14.82
N ASP A 278 8.30 -3.35 -15.71
CA ASP A 278 8.12 -3.04 -17.12
C ASP A 278 7.04 -4.01 -17.70
N PRO A 279 6.02 -3.49 -18.42
CA PRO A 279 4.91 -4.31 -18.90
C PRO A 279 5.37 -5.41 -19.87
N ASP A 280 4.66 -6.54 -19.91
CA ASP A 280 4.93 -7.61 -20.88
C ASP A 280 4.90 -7.08 -22.33
N LEU A 281 5.76 -7.61 -23.20
CA LEU A 281 5.82 -7.23 -24.62
C LEU A 281 4.46 -7.48 -25.32
N GLY A 282 3.83 -6.41 -25.80
CA GLY A 282 2.51 -6.42 -26.45
C GLY A 282 1.36 -5.93 -25.57
N VAL A 283 1.61 -5.61 -24.29
CA VAL A 283 0.60 -5.09 -23.36
C VAL A 283 0.26 -3.63 -23.67
N ARG A 284 -1.03 -3.37 -23.90
CA ARG A 284 -1.57 -2.09 -24.39
C ARG A 284 -1.95 -1.10 -23.27
N GLY A 285 -1.45 -1.31 -22.06
CA GLY A 285 -1.80 -0.49 -20.90
C GLY A 285 -1.52 -1.15 -19.55
N LEU A 286 -1.73 -0.39 -18.47
CA LEU A 286 -1.59 -0.83 -17.08
C LEU A 286 -2.93 -0.64 -16.38
N CYS A 287 -3.42 -1.64 -15.66
CA CYS A 287 -4.60 -1.45 -14.81
C CYS A 287 -4.35 -2.00 -13.41
N LEU A 288 -4.51 -1.15 -12.40
CA LEU A 288 -4.33 -1.45 -10.98
C LEU A 288 -5.59 -1.06 -10.23
N VAL A 289 -6.12 -1.99 -9.45
CA VAL A 289 -7.37 -1.83 -8.71
C VAL A 289 -7.15 -2.24 -7.25
N ASN A 290 -7.43 -1.35 -6.31
CA ASN A 290 -7.31 -1.60 -4.87
C ASN A 290 -5.88 -1.99 -4.42
N VAL A 291 -4.85 -1.41 -5.04
CA VAL A 291 -3.44 -1.72 -4.76
C VAL A 291 -2.84 -0.69 -3.80
N THR A 292 -2.06 -1.15 -2.81
CA THR A 292 -1.31 -0.30 -1.88
C THR A 292 0.16 -0.22 -2.29
N PHE A 293 0.67 0.97 -2.55
CA PHE A 293 2.08 1.17 -2.84
C PHE A 293 2.84 1.44 -1.55
N THR A 294 3.97 0.76 -1.34
CA THR A 294 4.79 0.93 -0.13
C THR A 294 5.92 1.93 -0.32
N VAL A 295 6.19 2.37 -1.55
CA VAL A 295 7.16 3.41 -1.91
C VAL A 295 6.61 4.28 -3.05
N ALA A 296 7.28 5.40 -3.34
CA ALA A 296 6.94 6.22 -4.49
C ALA A 296 7.28 5.48 -5.81
N ILE A 297 6.34 5.45 -6.74
CA ILE A 297 6.49 4.76 -8.03
C ILE A 297 6.76 5.76 -9.15
N ALA A 298 7.64 5.38 -10.07
CA ALA A 298 7.83 6.06 -11.34
C ALA A 298 7.45 5.12 -12.48
N LEU A 299 6.48 5.54 -13.30
CA LEU A 299 6.08 4.86 -14.54
C LEU A 299 6.72 5.58 -15.72
N ASP A 300 7.75 4.97 -16.31
CA ASP A 300 8.36 5.48 -17.54
C ASP A 300 7.70 4.84 -18.76
N LEU A 301 6.99 5.65 -19.54
CA LEU A 301 6.20 5.18 -20.68
C LEU A 301 7.06 4.81 -21.89
N SER A 302 8.38 4.98 -21.83
CA SER A 302 9.30 4.55 -22.90
C SER A 302 9.46 3.03 -22.98
N TYR A 303 9.10 2.30 -21.92
CA TYR A 303 9.17 0.84 -21.87
C TYR A 303 7.97 0.11 -22.50
N PHE A 304 6.91 0.82 -22.89
CA PHE A 304 5.72 0.21 -23.53
C PHE A 304 5.91 0.11 -25.06
N ASP A 305 5.71 -1.08 -25.66
CA ASP A 305 5.79 -1.32 -27.12
C ASP A 305 4.45 -0.95 -27.80
N ALA A 306 4.30 0.32 -28.22
CA ALA A 306 3.09 0.80 -28.90
C ALA A 306 3.38 1.72 -30.10
N PRO A 307 4.06 1.25 -31.17
CA PRO A 307 4.16 2.01 -32.40
C PRO A 307 2.76 2.16 -33.02
N GLN A 308 2.18 3.37 -32.90
CA GLN A 308 0.90 3.81 -33.49
C GLN A 308 -0.42 3.57 -32.72
N GLN A 309 -0.43 3.21 -31.43
CA GLN A 309 -1.69 2.99 -30.64
C GLN A 309 -1.70 3.69 -29.26
N THR A 310 -2.89 3.89 -28.67
CA THR A 310 -3.10 4.56 -27.36
C THR A 310 -2.77 3.63 -26.18
N LEU A 311 -1.97 4.10 -25.22
CA LEU A 311 -1.67 3.40 -23.96
C LEU A 311 -2.72 3.72 -22.89
N ASN A 312 -3.39 2.72 -22.32
CA ASN A 312 -4.39 2.92 -21.25
C ASN A 312 -3.81 2.62 -19.86
N ILE A 313 -3.72 3.59 -18.97
CA ILE A 313 -3.25 3.45 -17.59
C ILE A 313 -4.40 3.73 -16.64
N THR A 314 -4.76 2.78 -15.79
CA THR A 314 -5.86 2.91 -14.83
C THR A 314 -5.38 2.58 -13.42
N LEU A 315 -5.61 3.48 -12.47
CA LEU A 315 -5.44 3.30 -11.03
C LEU A 315 -6.79 3.56 -10.37
N LEU A 316 -7.43 2.51 -9.87
CA LEU A 316 -8.74 2.58 -9.24
C LEU A 316 -8.60 2.17 -7.77
N GLN A 317 -9.03 3.03 -6.84
CA GLN A 317 -9.01 2.74 -5.40
C GLN A 317 -7.62 2.42 -4.82
N CYS A 318 -6.54 2.95 -5.41
CA CYS A 318 -5.17 2.67 -4.95
C CYS A 318 -4.73 3.58 -3.80
N VAL A 319 -3.80 3.11 -2.97
CA VAL A 319 -3.11 3.89 -1.92
C VAL A 319 -1.69 4.20 -2.38
N LEU A 320 -1.39 5.46 -2.70
CA LEU A 320 -0.13 5.90 -3.27
C LEU A 320 0.75 6.52 -2.17
N ILE A 321 2.01 6.09 -2.01
CA ILE A 321 3.01 6.92 -1.33
C ILE A 321 3.33 8.13 -2.21
N GLY A 322 3.63 7.90 -3.48
CA GLY A 322 3.84 8.91 -4.52
C GLY A 322 3.79 8.24 -5.88
N LEU A 323 3.43 8.98 -6.93
CA LEU A 323 3.37 8.45 -8.28
C LEU A 323 3.89 9.49 -9.27
N SER A 324 4.87 9.11 -10.08
CA SER A 324 5.37 9.89 -11.20
C SER A 324 5.08 9.16 -12.50
N VAL A 325 4.43 9.81 -13.45
CA VAL A 325 4.18 9.26 -14.80
C VAL A 325 4.99 10.07 -15.80
N ARG A 326 5.90 9.41 -16.51
CA ARG A 326 6.83 10.03 -17.46
C ARG A 326 6.47 9.69 -18.90
N GLY A 327 6.02 10.70 -19.65
CA GLY A 327 5.65 10.61 -21.06
C GLY A 327 6.83 10.26 -21.99
N SER A 328 6.56 9.44 -22.99
CA SER A 328 7.51 8.98 -24.02
C SER A 328 7.24 9.55 -25.42
N GLY A 329 6.26 10.44 -25.56
CA GLY A 329 5.72 10.91 -26.84
C GLY A 329 4.60 10.05 -27.41
N ALA A 330 4.28 8.91 -26.79
CA ALA A 330 3.15 8.06 -27.15
C ALA A 330 1.80 8.65 -26.68
N ARG A 331 0.72 8.38 -27.41
CA ARG A 331 -0.65 8.77 -27.01
C ARG A 331 -1.09 7.94 -25.80
N VAL A 332 -1.60 8.56 -24.74
CA VAL A 332 -1.99 7.86 -23.50
C VAL A 332 -3.35 8.28 -22.95
N HIS A 333 -4.04 7.37 -22.27
CA HIS A 333 -5.18 7.65 -21.40
C HIS A 333 -4.84 7.22 -19.97
N VAL A 334 -4.59 8.17 -19.08
CA VAL A 334 -4.33 7.91 -17.65
C VAL A 334 -5.58 8.20 -16.85
N ASN A 335 -6.03 7.26 -16.03
CA ASN A 335 -7.18 7.40 -15.15
C ASN A 335 -6.81 7.06 -13.70
N VAL A 336 -6.93 8.02 -12.79
CA VAL A 336 -6.74 7.86 -11.34
C VAL A 336 -8.09 8.11 -10.66
N THR A 337 -8.79 7.03 -10.30
CA THR A 337 -10.16 7.08 -9.77
C THR A 337 -10.17 6.63 -8.31
N SER A 338 -10.87 7.36 -7.44
CA SER A 338 -11.11 7.00 -6.01
C SER A 338 -9.87 6.59 -5.22
N SER A 339 -8.71 7.12 -5.59
CA SER A 339 -7.40 6.76 -5.05
C SER A 339 -6.92 7.78 -4.02
N MET A 340 -5.85 7.46 -3.29
CA MET A 340 -5.40 8.27 -2.15
C MET A 340 -3.89 8.44 -2.15
N LEU A 341 -3.42 9.56 -1.63
CA LEU A 341 -2.00 9.86 -1.49
C LEU A 341 -1.65 10.00 0.00
N ASP A 342 -0.63 9.27 0.46
CA ASP A 342 -0.26 9.19 1.88
C ASP A 342 0.82 10.21 2.28
N SER A 343 1.87 10.44 1.45
CA SER A 343 2.97 11.33 1.85
C SER A 343 3.73 12.08 0.73
N GLY A 344 3.74 11.57 -0.49
CA GLY A 344 4.48 12.10 -1.64
C GLY A 344 3.67 13.09 -2.48
N ALA A 345 3.84 13.04 -3.80
CA ALA A 345 3.11 13.86 -4.79
C ALA A 345 2.66 12.98 -5.97
N LEU A 346 1.64 13.44 -6.68
CA LEU A 346 1.28 12.92 -8.00
C LEU A 346 1.92 13.81 -9.07
N GLU A 347 2.86 13.25 -9.83
CA GLU A 347 3.69 13.97 -10.78
C GLU A 347 3.46 13.47 -12.21
N PHE A 348 3.26 14.40 -13.15
CA PHE A 348 3.25 14.12 -14.58
C PHE A 348 4.43 14.84 -15.22
N THR A 349 5.29 14.09 -15.91
CA THR A 349 6.55 14.60 -16.48
C THR A 349 6.70 14.14 -17.93
N GLY A 350 7.44 14.88 -18.76
CA GLY A 350 7.75 14.47 -20.14
C GLY A 350 6.61 14.66 -21.14
N ASP A 351 6.83 14.25 -22.39
CA ASP A 351 5.91 14.54 -23.50
C ASP A 351 4.85 13.44 -23.65
N PHE A 352 3.58 13.84 -23.70
CA PHE A 352 2.46 12.95 -24.04
C PHE A 352 2.05 13.17 -25.49
N GLY A 353 1.84 12.08 -26.23
CA GLY A 353 1.49 12.14 -27.66
C GLY A 353 0.15 12.84 -27.90
N VAL A 354 -0.06 13.31 -29.13
CA VAL A 354 -1.28 14.05 -29.53
C VAL A 354 -2.56 13.27 -29.20
N SER A 355 -3.57 13.97 -28.67
CA SER A 355 -4.83 13.36 -28.22
C SER A 355 -4.72 12.42 -27.02
N SER A 356 -3.85 12.76 -26.06
CA SER A 356 -3.80 12.06 -24.77
C SER A 356 -4.90 12.55 -23.83
N GLN A 357 -5.26 11.75 -22.82
CA GLN A 357 -6.21 12.11 -21.77
C GLN A 357 -5.63 11.74 -20.40
N ILE A 358 -5.74 12.63 -19.42
CA ILE A 358 -5.38 12.38 -18.03
C ILE A 358 -6.58 12.74 -17.18
N LEU A 359 -7.11 11.79 -16.42
CA LEU A 359 -8.27 11.93 -15.56
C LEU A 359 -7.89 11.59 -14.13
N VAL A 360 -8.21 12.47 -13.19
CA VAL A 360 -8.14 12.22 -11.74
C VAL A 360 -9.51 12.54 -11.17
N VAL A 361 -10.20 11.55 -10.61
CA VAL A 361 -11.59 11.68 -10.17
C VAL A 361 -11.85 11.05 -8.80
N GLY A 362 -12.62 11.74 -7.95
CA GLY A 362 -13.08 11.22 -6.65
C GLY A 362 -11.97 10.82 -5.67
N SER A 363 -10.75 11.35 -5.86
CA SER A 363 -9.54 10.93 -5.14
C SER A 363 -9.22 11.88 -3.97
N THR A 364 -8.55 11.35 -2.93
CA THR A 364 -8.14 12.13 -1.74
C THR A 364 -6.62 12.21 -1.67
N LEU A 365 -6.04 13.33 -2.08
CA LEU A 365 -4.61 13.55 -2.20
C LEU A 365 -4.13 14.51 -1.10
N LEU A 366 -3.79 13.99 0.08
CA LEU A 366 -3.36 14.80 1.23
C LEU A 366 -1.87 14.60 1.47
N THR A 367 -1.08 15.67 1.39
CA THR A 367 0.38 15.55 1.52
C THR A 367 1.02 16.70 2.30
N THR A 368 2.14 16.40 2.95
CA THR A 368 3.04 17.40 3.55
C THR A 368 4.04 17.96 2.54
N SER A 369 4.10 17.39 1.33
CA SER A 369 4.91 17.90 0.23
C SER A 369 4.48 19.30 -0.18
N SER A 370 5.40 20.07 -0.77
CA SER A 370 5.13 21.44 -1.24
C SER A 370 3.91 21.51 -2.18
N ARG A 371 3.66 20.43 -2.93
CA ARG A 371 2.63 20.29 -3.97
C ARG A 371 1.94 18.94 -3.81
N ALA A 372 0.64 18.84 -4.05
CA ALA A 372 -0.06 17.55 -4.11
C ALA A 372 -0.08 16.96 -5.53
N ILE A 373 -0.41 17.79 -6.52
CA ILE A 373 -0.26 17.45 -7.94
C ILE A 373 0.77 18.39 -8.58
N SER A 374 1.71 17.84 -9.34
CA SER A 374 2.73 18.61 -10.07
C SER A 374 2.80 18.18 -11.53
N LEU A 375 2.82 19.14 -12.45
CA LEU A 375 3.00 18.89 -13.89
C LEU A 375 4.27 19.61 -14.40
N LEU A 376 5.23 18.84 -14.93
CA LEU A 376 6.52 19.33 -15.46
C LEU A 376 6.62 19.03 -16.96
N LEU A 377 6.72 20.09 -17.79
CA LEU A 377 6.68 20.03 -19.27
C LEU A 377 5.36 19.45 -19.81
N PHE A 378 4.36 20.31 -20.04
CA PHE A 378 3.07 19.89 -20.60
C PHE A 378 2.74 20.71 -21.85
N ILE A 379 3.10 20.18 -23.03
CA ILE A 379 2.64 20.71 -24.32
C ILE A 379 1.41 19.91 -24.73
N CYS A 380 0.24 20.55 -24.64
CA CYS A 380 -1.05 19.93 -24.84
C CYS A 380 -1.52 20.20 -26.27
N VAL A 381 -1.18 19.33 -27.22
CA VAL A 381 -1.76 19.37 -28.57
C VAL A 381 -2.93 18.38 -28.64
N ASN A 382 -4.16 18.89 -28.64
CA ASN A 382 -5.41 18.13 -28.56
C ASN A 382 -5.53 17.18 -27.35
N THR A 383 -4.78 17.42 -26.27
CA THR A 383 -4.78 16.58 -25.05
C THR A 383 -5.79 17.11 -24.02
N THR A 384 -6.31 16.27 -23.12
CA THR A 384 -7.22 16.71 -22.04
C THR A 384 -6.74 16.29 -20.66
N LEU A 385 -6.74 17.24 -19.70
CA LEU A 385 -6.52 16.98 -18.28
C LEU A 385 -7.81 17.28 -17.51
N LEU A 386 -8.32 16.31 -16.75
CA LEU A 386 -9.57 16.40 -16.01
C LEU A 386 -9.30 16.11 -14.53
N LEU A 387 -9.53 17.10 -13.67
CA LEU A 387 -9.52 16.94 -12.21
C LEU A 387 -10.95 17.14 -11.70
N LEU A 388 -11.63 16.05 -11.34
CA LEU A 388 -13.05 16.05 -11.02
C LEU A 388 -13.34 15.54 -9.59
N ASP A 389 -14.08 16.29 -8.79
CA ASP A 389 -14.60 15.85 -7.49
C ASP A 389 -13.54 15.30 -6.50
N ASN A 390 -12.31 15.84 -6.55
CA ASN A 390 -11.20 15.41 -5.68
C ASN A 390 -11.07 16.27 -4.41
N ARG A 391 -10.47 15.70 -3.37
CA ARG A 391 -9.98 16.44 -2.20
C ARG A 391 -8.46 16.49 -2.22
N ILE A 392 -7.90 17.65 -2.51
CA ILE A 392 -6.46 17.84 -2.74
C ILE A 392 -5.91 18.84 -1.72
N GLU A 393 -4.94 18.41 -0.91
CA GLU A 393 -4.27 19.25 0.09
C GLU A 393 -2.76 19.13 -0.04
N GLY A 394 -2.11 20.25 -0.40
CA GLY A 394 -0.65 20.37 -0.42
C GLY A 394 -0.14 21.36 0.63
N ASN A 395 1.17 21.37 0.85
CA ASN A 395 1.76 22.29 1.83
C ASN A 395 1.76 23.74 1.32
N ARG A 396 2.29 24.01 0.12
CA ARG A 396 2.30 25.35 -0.49
C ARG A 396 1.29 25.49 -1.63
N TYR A 397 1.12 24.45 -2.45
CA TYR A 397 0.22 24.45 -3.61
C TYR A 397 -0.62 23.17 -3.63
N ALA A 398 -1.91 23.24 -3.93
CA ALA A 398 -2.68 22.01 -4.16
C ALA A 398 -2.37 21.42 -5.55
N VAL A 399 -2.45 22.25 -6.60
CA VAL A 399 -2.06 21.89 -7.98
C VAL A 399 -1.04 22.90 -8.49
N TYR A 400 0.07 22.42 -9.05
CA TYR A 400 1.18 23.27 -9.47
C TYR A 400 1.74 22.89 -10.85
N PHE A 401 1.85 23.86 -11.74
CA PHE A 401 2.40 23.73 -13.08
C PHE A 401 3.77 24.42 -13.15
N PHE A 402 4.84 23.63 -13.33
CA PHE A 402 6.23 24.10 -13.14
C PHE A 402 6.86 24.81 -14.34
N ASN A 403 6.38 24.56 -15.57
CA ASN A 403 6.91 25.16 -16.81
C ASN A 403 5.80 25.88 -17.58
N ASP A 404 6.15 26.51 -18.71
CA ASP A 404 5.20 27.11 -19.66
C ASP A 404 4.18 26.05 -20.13
N VAL A 405 2.92 26.24 -19.76
CA VAL A 405 1.82 25.36 -20.17
C VAL A 405 1.27 25.86 -21.49
N VAL A 406 1.34 25.03 -22.54
CA VAL A 406 0.76 25.34 -23.84
C VAL A 406 -0.45 24.47 -24.07
N VAL A 407 -1.64 25.07 -24.24
CA VAL A 407 -2.89 24.38 -24.55
C VAL A 407 -3.32 24.72 -25.98
N ASP A 408 -3.10 23.80 -26.91
CA ASP A 408 -3.35 23.93 -28.35
C ASP A 408 -4.45 22.92 -28.77
N GLY A 409 -5.69 23.40 -28.93
CA GLY A 409 -6.86 22.59 -29.32
C GLY A 409 -7.37 21.57 -28.29
N GLY A 410 -6.67 21.37 -27.16
CA GLY A 410 -7.06 20.53 -26.03
C GLY A 410 -7.63 21.30 -24.84
N GLY A 411 -7.66 20.71 -23.64
CA GLY A 411 -8.10 21.47 -22.47
C GLY A 411 -7.77 20.91 -21.08
N ILE A 412 -7.84 21.78 -20.09
CA ILE A 412 -7.64 21.46 -18.67
C ILE A 412 -8.91 21.86 -17.92
N ILE A 413 -9.56 20.91 -17.24
CA ILE A 413 -10.79 21.13 -16.45
C ILE A 413 -10.54 20.76 -14.99
N VAL A 414 -10.86 21.68 -14.09
CA VAL A 414 -10.81 21.49 -12.63
C VAL A 414 -12.21 21.75 -12.07
N LYS A 415 -13.02 20.70 -11.91
CA LYS A 415 -14.44 20.81 -11.54
C LYS A 415 -14.80 20.05 -10.27
N GLY A 416 -15.58 20.66 -9.36
CA GLY A 416 -16.13 19.96 -8.18
C GLY A 416 -15.11 19.66 -7.06
N ASN A 417 -13.89 20.18 -7.14
CA ASN A 417 -12.83 19.81 -6.20
C ASN A 417 -12.88 20.60 -4.88
N THR A 418 -12.25 20.05 -3.85
CA THR A 418 -11.83 20.78 -2.64
C THR A 418 -10.31 20.91 -2.66
N LEU A 419 -9.79 22.12 -2.87
CA LEU A 419 -8.36 22.40 -2.99
C LEU A 419 -7.85 23.20 -1.77
N ARG A 420 -6.76 22.75 -1.14
CA ARG A 420 -6.24 23.40 0.07
C ARG A 420 -4.71 23.51 0.08
N ALA A 421 -4.21 24.66 0.52
CA ALA A 421 -2.81 24.89 0.86
C ALA A 421 -2.66 25.08 2.38
N ARG A 422 -1.79 24.29 3.03
CA ARG A 422 -1.59 24.38 4.50
C ARG A 422 -0.85 25.64 4.92
N LYS A 423 0.15 26.04 4.15
CA LYS A 423 1.05 27.15 4.47
C LYS A 423 0.33 28.47 4.19
N ARG A 424 0.22 29.32 5.22
CA ARG A 424 -0.53 30.60 5.16
C ARG A 424 0.38 31.84 5.25
N ASP A 425 1.62 31.67 5.70
CA ASP A 425 2.66 32.68 5.86
C ASP A 425 3.47 32.95 4.57
N HIS A 426 3.04 32.40 3.44
CA HIS A 426 3.66 32.62 2.15
C HIS A 426 2.67 33.21 1.16
N SER A 427 2.96 34.41 0.66
CA SER A 427 2.13 35.14 -0.31
C SER A 427 1.84 34.36 -1.60
N SER A 428 2.71 33.42 -1.97
CA SER A 428 2.54 32.59 -3.16
C SER A 428 1.75 31.30 -2.92
N ALA A 429 1.30 30.99 -1.69
CA ALA A 429 0.55 29.75 -1.45
C ALA A 429 -0.82 29.79 -2.15
N SER A 430 -1.16 28.79 -2.96
CA SER A 430 -2.38 28.82 -3.78
C SER A 430 -3.04 27.48 -3.99
N ALA A 431 -4.33 27.50 -4.35
CA ALA A 431 -5.04 26.29 -4.73
C ALA A 431 -4.55 25.77 -6.09
N VAL A 432 -4.42 26.66 -7.09
CA VAL A 432 -3.83 26.36 -8.40
C VAL A 432 -2.76 27.39 -8.71
N CYS A 433 -1.59 26.93 -9.17
CA CYS A 433 -0.45 27.80 -9.49
C CYS A 433 0.14 27.49 -10.86
N PHE A 434 0.34 28.52 -11.67
CA PHE A 434 0.97 28.44 -12.97
C PHE A 434 2.24 29.28 -13.04
N LEU A 435 3.30 28.72 -13.62
CA LEU A 435 4.47 29.50 -13.97
C LEU A 435 4.20 30.40 -15.18
N ALA A 436 3.67 29.88 -16.29
CA ALA A 436 3.22 30.65 -17.45
C ALA A 436 2.19 29.82 -18.25
N VAL A 437 1.30 30.48 -18.99
CA VAL A 437 0.20 29.81 -19.72
C VAL A 437 0.01 30.41 -21.12
N ASP A 438 -0.06 29.58 -22.14
CA ASP A 438 -0.38 29.93 -23.53
C ASP A 438 -1.53 29.05 -24.05
N VAL A 439 -2.73 29.61 -24.15
CA VAL A 439 -3.94 28.93 -24.61
C VAL A 439 -4.28 29.40 -26.03
N ARG A 440 -4.30 28.49 -27.01
CA ARG A 440 -4.49 28.83 -28.42
C ARG A 440 -5.31 27.80 -29.19
N ASN A 441 -5.73 28.20 -30.40
CA ASN A 441 -6.39 27.36 -31.40
C ASN A 441 -7.61 26.60 -30.84
N GLY A 442 -8.47 27.29 -30.09
CA GLY A 442 -9.64 26.68 -29.43
C GLY A 442 -9.34 25.89 -28.17
N GLY A 443 -8.09 25.90 -27.67
CA GLY A 443 -7.74 25.30 -26.39
C GLY A 443 -8.42 25.98 -25.21
N TYR A 444 -8.60 25.28 -24.08
CA TYR A 444 -9.31 25.84 -22.92
C TYR A 444 -8.73 25.44 -21.56
N PHE A 445 -8.87 26.33 -20.58
CA PHE A 445 -8.62 26.08 -19.16
C PHE A 445 -9.84 26.54 -18.37
N ASP A 446 -10.46 25.64 -17.62
CA ASP A 446 -11.70 25.89 -16.87
C ASP A 446 -11.58 25.39 -15.43
N VAL A 447 -11.85 26.28 -14.47
CA VAL A 447 -11.97 25.96 -13.06
C VAL A 447 -13.40 26.25 -12.63
N GLU A 448 -14.16 25.21 -12.33
CA GLU A 448 -15.59 25.32 -12.09
C GLU A 448 -16.01 24.65 -10.77
N ASN A 449 -17.01 25.22 -10.07
CA ASN A 449 -17.65 24.57 -8.91
C ASN A 449 -16.64 24.02 -7.86
N THR A 450 -15.55 24.75 -7.63
CA THR A 450 -14.43 24.28 -6.80
C THR A 450 -14.34 25.09 -5.51
N THR A 451 -14.19 24.41 -4.38
CA THR A 451 -13.97 25.03 -3.06
C THR A 451 -12.48 25.13 -2.78
N MET A 452 -12.00 26.31 -2.45
CA MET A 452 -10.58 26.62 -2.26
C MET A 452 -10.32 27.17 -0.87
N SER A 453 -9.24 26.73 -0.23
CA SER A 453 -8.73 27.28 1.03
C SER A 453 -7.21 27.46 0.93
N ALA A 454 -6.80 28.67 0.55
CA ALA A 454 -5.40 29.05 0.33
C ALA A 454 -5.26 30.58 0.39
N VAL A 455 -4.03 31.11 0.29
CA VAL A 455 -3.81 32.57 0.18
C VAL A 455 -4.33 33.09 -1.16
N ASN A 456 -4.12 32.36 -2.26
CA ASN A 456 -4.71 32.68 -3.55
C ASN A 456 -5.50 31.49 -4.12
N GLY A 457 -6.57 31.76 -4.87
CA GLY A 457 -7.31 30.73 -5.60
C GLY A 457 -6.48 30.21 -6.77
N VAL A 458 -6.48 30.96 -7.88
CA VAL A 458 -5.66 30.73 -9.08
C VAL A 458 -4.56 31.79 -9.13
N TYR A 459 -3.32 31.34 -9.12
CA TYR A 459 -2.13 32.19 -9.08
C TYR A 459 -1.31 32.04 -10.37
N LEU A 460 -1.20 33.12 -11.16
CA LEU A 460 -0.53 33.16 -12.46
C LEU A 460 0.76 33.98 -12.32
N LEU A 461 1.90 33.30 -12.18
CA LEU A 461 3.18 33.92 -11.81
C LEU A 461 3.90 34.61 -12.99
N GLY A 462 3.74 34.11 -14.21
CA GLY A 462 4.42 34.61 -15.42
C GLY A 462 3.46 35.06 -16.50
N VAL A 463 3.95 35.10 -17.75
CA VAL A 463 3.18 35.60 -18.89
C VAL A 463 2.02 34.66 -19.23
N THR A 464 0.82 35.23 -19.40
CA THR A 464 -0.38 34.52 -19.83
C THR A 464 -0.81 35.02 -21.21
N THR A 465 -0.94 34.13 -22.18
CA THR A 465 -1.43 34.44 -23.54
C THR A 465 -2.65 33.60 -23.85
N VAL A 466 -3.71 34.21 -24.38
CA VAL A 466 -4.89 33.52 -24.88
C VAL A 466 -5.14 34.00 -26.31
N SER A 467 -5.08 33.12 -27.30
CA SER A 467 -5.16 33.50 -28.71
C SER A 467 -6.02 32.54 -29.53
N SER A 468 -6.36 32.90 -30.77
CA SER A 468 -7.01 31.99 -31.75
C SER A 468 -8.18 31.19 -31.17
N ALA A 469 -9.20 31.89 -30.66
CA ALA A 469 -10.38 31.31 -30.00
C ALA A 469 -10.14 30.52 -28.70
N GLY A 470 -8.97 30.64 -28.06
CA GLY A 470 -8.69 30.03 -26.76
C GLY A 470 -9.56 30.59 -25.61
N LEU A 471 -9.75 29.81 -24.54
CA LEU A 471 -10.62 30.17 -23.40
C LEU A 471 -9.94 29.94 -22.05
N LEU A 472 -9.93 30.97 -21.19
CA LEU A 472 -9.50 30.90 -19.79
C LEU A 472 -10.72 31.21 -18.88
N ARG A 473 -11.15 30.30 -18.00
CA ARG A 473 -12.37 30.46 -17.22
C ARG A 473 -12.23 30.04 -15.76
N VAL A 474 -12.76 30.87 -14.84
CA VAL A 474 -12.91 30.55 -13.41
C VAL A 474 -14.34 30.87 -13.00
N ALA A 475 -15.15 29.85 -12.74
CA ALA A 475 -16.59 30.01 -12.55
C ALA A 475 -17.15 29.25 -11.35
N ASN A 476 -18.17 29.82 -10.70
CA ASN A 476 -18.91 29.15 -9.61
C ASN A 476 -18.02 28.60 -8.47
N CYS A 477 -16.83 29.16 -8.26
CA CYS A 477 -15.88 28.70 -7.23
C CYS A 477 -16.11 29.43 -5.91
N THR A 478 -15.71 28.78 -4.80
CA THR A 478 -15.75 29.38 -3.46
C THR A 478 -14.34 29.49 -2.88
N LEU A 479 -13.90 30.67 -2.44
CA LEU A 479 -12.64 30.86 -1.73
C LEU A 479 -12.89 31.21 -0.26
N VAL A 480 -12.40 30.36 0.65
CA VAL A 480 -12.63 30.44 2.10
C VAL A 480 -11.39 30.95 2.85
N GLU A 481 -11.63 31.78 3.87
CA GLU A 481 -10.72 32.55 4.72
C GLU A 481 -9.33 31.91 5.01
N SER A 482 -8.30 32.76 4.93
CA SER A 482 -6.91 32.58 5.35
C SER A 482 -6.58 33.67 6.36
N THR A 483 -5.89 33.29 7.41
CA THR A 483 -5.78 34.02 8.67
C THR A 483 -4.69 35.12 8.70
N GLU A 484 -4.16 35.59 7.56
CA GLU A 484 -3.01 36.51 7.55
C GLU A 484 -3.04 37.61 6.46
N GLU A 485 -2.40 38.75 6.78
CA GLU A 485 -2.41 40.08 6.14
C GLU A 485 -1.78 40.17 4.73
N PHE A 486 -2.03 39.22 3.82
CA PHE A 486 -1.52 39.28 2.43
C PHE A 486 -2.55 39.80 1.43
N GLU A 487 -2.09 40.44 0.37
CA GLU A 487 -2.91 40.80 -0.80
C GLU A 487 -3.35 39.52 -1.53
N SER A 488 -4.48 38.99 -1.10
CA SER A 488 -5.01 37.68 -1.49
C SER A 488 -6.15 37.85 -2.48
N ALA A 489 -6.21 37.02 -3.51
CA ALA A 489 -7.29 37.07 -4.49
C ALA A 489 -7.73 35.69 -5.00
N LEU A 490 -8.97 35.62 -5.50
CA LEU A 490 -9.45 34.45 -6.23
C LEU A 490 -8.64 34.22 -7.51
N VAL A 491 -8.40 35.28 -8.29
CA VAL A 491 -7.49 35.25 -9.43
C VAL A 491 -6.41 36.30 -9.22
N TYR A 492 -5.15 35.86 -9.19
CA TYR A 492 -4.00 36.72 -8.94
C TYR A 492 -3.01 36.65 -10.11
N PHE A 493 -2.71 37.80 -10.71
CA PHE A 493 -1.70 37.95 -11.76
C PHE A 493 -0.45 38.64 -11.23
N ASP A 494 0.67 37.92 -11.29
CA ASP A 494 2.00 38.49 -11.09
C ASP A 494 2.63 38.90 -12.44
N GLY A 495 2.30 38.18 -13.53
CA GLY A 495 2.74 38.48 -14.90
C GLY A 495 1.66 39.05 -15.84
N SER A 496 2.05 39.46 -17.06
CA SER A 496 1.16 40.11 -18.05
C SER A 496 0.19 39.16 -18.75
N LEU A 497 -1.00 39.67 -19.11
CA LEU A 497 -2.04 38.93 -19.82
C LEU A 497 -2.27 39.53 -21.23
N SER A 498 -2.19 38.71 -22.28
CA SER A 498 -2.48 39.12 -23.66
C SER A 498 -3.57 38.26 -24.29
N LEU A 499 -4.63 38.89 -24.78
CA LEU A 499 -5.75 38.24 -25.47
C LEU A 499 -5.85 38.70 -26.93
N GLY A 500 -6.00 37.75 -27.86
CA GLY A 500 -6.02 38.02 -29.30
C GLY A 500 -6.85 37.04 -30.13
N GLY A 501 -7.32 37.45 -31.30
CA GLY A 501 -7.85 36.53 -32.31
C GLY A 501 -9.04 35.69 -31.86
N GLY A 502 -10.04 36.29 -31.19
CA GLY A 502 -11.25 35.60 -30.74
C GLY A 502 -11.16 34.95 -29.36
N ALA A 503 -10.06 35.18 -28.64
CA ALA A 503 -9.81 34.64 -27.30
C ALA A 503 -10.82 35.11 -26.25
N GLN A 504 -11.05 34.29 -25.23
CA GLN A 504 -11.93 34.64 -24.11
C GLN A 504 -11.28 34.43 -22.75
N TRP A 505 -11.54 35.37 -21.83
CA TRP A 505 -11.25 35.20 -20.40
C TRP A 505 -12.47 35.54 -19.56
N ARG A 506 -12.93 34.62 -18.71
CA ARG A 506 -14.18 34.75 -17.96
C ARG A 506 -13.96 34.44 -16.48
N VAL A 507 -14.41 35.33 -15.60
CA VAL A 507 -14.44 35.13 -14.14
C VAL A 507 -15.86 35.41 -13.66
N GLU A 508 -16.63 34.35 -13.38
CA GLU A 508 -18.09 34.46 -13.25
C GLU A 508 -18.72 33.62 -12.13
N GLY A 509 -19.72 34.16 -11.43
CA GLY A 509 -20.50 33.37 -10.45
C GLY A 509 -19.75 32.96 -9.18
N ASN A 510 -18.57 33.51 -8.90
CA ASN A 510 -17.74 33.06 -7.78
C ASN A 510 -18.15 33.68 -6.43
N ASN A 511 -17.91 32.99 -5.32
CA ASN A 511 -18.18 33.46 -3.96
C ASN A 511 -16.89 33.55 -3.14
N VAL A 512 -16.56 34.72 -2.60
CA VAL A 512 -15.29 34.98 -1.92
C VAL A 512 -15.54 35.66 -0.59
N SER A 513 -14.93 35.17 0.50
CA SER A 513 -15.20 35.72 1.84
C SER A 513 -14.50 37.08 2.08
N ALA A 514 -13.20 37.06 2.40
CA ALA A 514 -12.42 38.22 2.86
C ALA A 514 -11.29 38.62 1.89
N PHE A 515 -11.46 38.35 0.59
CA PHE A 515 -10.41 38.51 -0.43
C PHE A 515 -10.94 39.23 -1.68
N SER A 516 -10.02 39.80 -2.47
CA SER A 516 -10.38 40.38 -3.77
C SER A 516 -10.78 39.29 -4.77
N ILE A 517 -11.68 39.59 -5.70
CA ILE A 517 -11.96 38.69 -6.83
C ILE A 517 -10.74 38.65 -7.77
N LEU A 518 -10.14 39.81 -8.02
CA LEU A 518 -9.04 39.97 -8.96
C LEU A 518 -7.94 40.88 -8.38
N SER A 519 -6.68 40.45 -8.47
CA SER A 519 -5.52 41.28 -8.09
C SER A 519 -4.39 41.16 -9.11
N ILE A 520 -3.69 42.28 -9.34
CA ILE A 520 -2.52 42.38 -10.21
C ILE A 520 -1.38 43.03 -9.42
N ALA A 521 -0.26 42.34 -9.28
CA ALA A 521 0.81 42.67 -8.32
C ALA A 521 1.58 43.98 -8.61
N HIS A 522 1.70 44.40 -9.87
CA HIS A 522 2.59 45.49 -10.28
C HIS A 522 1.98 46.44 -11.33
N ALA A 523 2.32 47.74 -11.24
CA ALA A 523 1.87 48.79 -12.17
C ALA A 523 2.38 48.63 -13.62
N GLU A 524 3.42 47.81 -13.84
CA GLU A 524 4.00 47.53 -15.16
C GLU A 524 3.34 46.34 -15.88
N VAL A 525 2.54 45.55 -15.16
CA VAL A 525 1.82 44.39 -15.68
C VAL A 525 0.60 44.86 -16.46
N LYS A 526 0.55 44.52 -17.76
CA LYS A 526 -0.51 44.96 -18.67
C LYS A 526 -1.46 43.82 -19.06
N ILE A 527 -2.76 44.12 -19.09
CA ILE A 527 -3.77 43.32 -19.77
C ILE A 527 -3.99 43.94 -21.15
N GLN A 528 -3.70 43.21 -22.22
CA GLN A 528 -3.89 43.67 -23.59
C GLN A 528 -4.97 42.86 -24.30
N LEU A 529 -5.96 43.54 -24.88
CA LEU A 529 -7.04 42.91 -25.64
C LEU A 529 -7.02 43.40 -27.09
N SER A 530 -6.90 42.43 -28.02
CA SER A 530 -6.77 42.72 -29.45
C SER A 530 -7.62 41.83 -30.35
N GLY A 531 -8.02 42.37 -31.49
CA GLY A 531 -8.74 41.64 -32.53
C GLY A 531 -10.24 41.47 -32.29
N SER A 532 -10.98 41.26 -33.38
CA SER A 532 -12.43 41.05 -33.36
C SER A 532 -12.80 39.71 -32.73
N GLY A 533 -13.84 39.72 -31.89
CA GLY A 533 -14.37 38.52 -31.23
C GLY A 533 -13.65 38.15 -29.92
N THR A 534 -12.62 38.89 -29.52
CA THR A 534 -11.94 38.73 -28.24
C THR A 534 -12.80 39.32 -27.11
N THR A 535 -13.10 38.55 -26.06
CA THR A 535 -14.02 38.95 -24.98
C THR A 535 -13.46 38.66 -23.58
N VAL A 536 -13.51 39.66 -22.69
CA VAL A 536 -13.28 39.47 -21.25
C VAL A 536 -14.59 39.71 -20.49
N ALA A 537 -14.98 38.79 -19.61
CA ALA A 537 -16.20 38.87 -18.81
C ALA A 537 -15.90 38.71 -17.31
N LEU A 538 -16.25 39.72 -16.51
CA LEU A 538 -16.19 39.68 -15.05
C LEU A 538 -17.58 39.95 -14.48
N ALA A 539 -18.34 38.90 -14.16
CA ALA A 539 -19.76 39.04 -13.88
C ALA A 539 -20.30 38.09 -12.80
N HIS A 540 -21.37 38.48 -12.09
CA HIS A 540 -22.06 37.63 -11.11
C HIS A 540 -21.19 37.13 -9.94
N ASN A 541 -20.08 37.80 -9.64
CA ASN A 541 -19.23 37.42 -8.50
C ASN A 541 -19.74 38.07 -7.21
N HIS A 542 -19.68 37.35 -6.11
CA HIS A 542 -20.11 37.78 -4.78
C HIS A 542 -18.92 37.79 -3.82
N GLN A 543 -18.59 38.98 -3.31
CA GLN A 543 -17.62 39.17 -2.24
C GLN A 543 -18.35 39.50 -0.94
N VAL A 544 -18.19 38.66 0.08
CA VAL A 544 -18.95 38.77 1.34
C VAL A 544 -18.48 39.97 2.18
N ASP A 545 -17.17 40.17 2.28
CA ASP A 545 -16.58 41.26 3.06
C ASP A 545 -16.43 42.54 2.23
N SER A 546 -17.01 43.65 2.71
CA SER A 546 -16.94 44.97 2.07
C SER A 546 -15.69 45.77 2.40
N THR A 547 -14.87 45.32 3.37
CA THR A 547 -13.67 46.05 3.81
C THR A 547 -12.50 45.93 2.83
N VAL A 548 -12.47 44.88 2.00
CA VAL A 548 -11.42 44.61 1.01
C VAL A 548 -11.91 45.01 -0.38
N SER A 549 -11.06 45.64 -1.20
CA SER A 549 -11.44 46.06 -2.56
C SER A 549 -11.82 44.87 -3.46
N PHE A 550 -12.86 45.05 -4.28
CA PHE A 550 -13.32 44.04 -5.25
C PHE A 550 -12.26 43.61 -6.25
N ALA A 551 -11.55 44.58 -6.81
CA ALA A 551 -10.42 44.34 -7.68
C ALA A 551 -9.27 45.31 -7.38
N ARG A 552 -8.03 44.85 -7.54
CA ARG A 552 -6.81 45.61 -7.23
C ARG A 552 -5.89 45.67 -8.45
N PHE A 553 -6.02 46.73 -9.24
CA PHE A 553 -5.15 47.06 -10.37
C PHE A 553 -5.27 48.55 -10.74
N LEU A 554 -4.35 49.07 -11.57
CA LEU A 554 -4.42 50.43 -12.11
C LEU A 554 -5.18 50.44 -13.45
N PRO A 555 -6.10 51.41 -13.69
CA PRO A 555 -6.82 51.51 -14.97
C PRO A 555 -5.89 51.61 -16.19
N SER A 556 -4.74 52.28 -16.05
CA SER A 556 -3.71 52.39 -17.09
C SER A 556 -3.03 51.06 -17.46
N GLY A 557 -3.22 50.02 -16.65
CA GLY A 557 -2.73 48.67 -16.91
C GLY A 557 -3.58 47.87 -17.90
N ILE A 558 -4.77 48.35 -18.27
CA ILE A 558 -5.66 47.68 -19.23
C ILE A 558 -5.65 48.43 -20.55
N VAL A 559 -5.34 47.73 -21.64
CA VAL A 559 -5.35 48.28 -23.01
C VAL A 559 -6.35 47.49 -23.84
N VAL A 560 -7.48 48.11 -24.18
CA VAL A 560 -8.52 47.55 -25.06
C VAL A 560 -8.38 48.21 -26.43
N THR A 561 -8.17 47.43 -27.49
CA THR A 561 -8.23 47.97 -28.87
C THR A 561 -9.67 47.93 -29.41
N SER A 562 -10.00 48.78 -30.40
CA SER A 562 -11.35 49.13 -30.85
C SER A 562 -12.24 48.00 -31.42
N SER A 563 -11.84 46.73 -31.29
CA SER A 563 -12.59 45.54 -31.75
C SER A 563 -12.77 44.44 -30.69
N ALA A 564 -12.10 44.54 -29.55
CA ALA A 564 -12.25 43.62 -28.42
C ALA A 564 -13.33 44.13 -27.44
N ARG A 565 -13.93 43.22 -26.66
CA ARG A 565 -14.97 43.53 -25.68
C ARG A 565 -14.47 43.22 -24.27
N PHE A 566 -14.57 44.18 -23.36
CA PHE A 566 -14.41 43.94 -21.92
C PHE A 566 -15.75 44.29 -21.26
N VAL A 567 -16.40 43.31 -20.64
CA VAL A 567 -17.69 43.45 -20.00
C VAL A 567 -17.58 43.13 -18.51
N VAL A 568 -18.15 44.02 -17.68
CA VAL A 568 -18.18 43.88 -16.22
C VAL A 568 -19.58 44.18 -15.71
N GLY A 569 -20.18 43.32 -14.87
CA GLY A 569 -21.52 43.62 -14.37
C GLY A 569 -22.14 42.58 -13.45
N CYS A 570 -23.14 43.02 -12.69
CA CYS A 570 -23.77 42.25 -11.63
C CYS A 570 -22.79 41.58 -10.63
N ASN A 571 -21.73 42.28 -10.21
CA ASN A 571 -20.89 41.82 -9.11
C ASN A 571 -21.34 42.47 -7.79
N LEU A 572 -21.31 41.72 -6.71
CA LEU A 572 -21.77 42.11 -5.39
C LEU A 572 -20.60 42.17 -4.40
N GLN A 573 -20.56 43.21 -3.56
CA GLN A 573 -19.60 43.38 -2.47
C GLN A 573 -20.35 43.81 -1.21
N GLY A 574 -20.26 43.02 -0.13
CA GLY A 574 -21.03 43.27 1.10
C GLY A 574 -22.56 43.21 0.89
N GLY A 575 -23.01 42.52 -0.16
CA GLY A 575 -24.44 42.44 -0.54
C GLY A 575 -24.95 43.57 -1.45
N GLU A 576 -24.13 44.57 -1.80
CA GLU A 576 -24.50 45.66 -2.73
C GLU A 576 -23.76 45.54 -4.07
N GLU A 577 -24.33 46.09 -5.16
CA GLU A 577 -23.65 46.13 -6.46
C GLU A 577 -22.37 46.97 -6.40
N VAL A 578 -21.27 46.43 -6.94
CA VAL A 578 -19.96 47.09 -6.96
C VAL A 578 -19.99 48.36 -7.82
N SER A 579 -19.47 49.47 -7.29
CA SER A 579 -19.18 50.67 -8.06
C SER A 579 -17.80 50.57 -8.71
N TYR A 580 -17.71 50.91 -10.00
CA TYR A 580 -16.46 50.85 -10.79
C TYR A 580 -15.87 52.22 -11.12
N ASP A 581 -16.38 53.30 -10.51
CA ASP A 581 -15.95 54.66 -10.79
C ASP A 581 -14.45 54.84 -10.54
N GLY A 582 -13.70 55.16 -11.61
CA GLY A 582 -12.24 55.34 -11.55
C GLY A 582 -11.42 54.05 -11.44
N VAL A 583 -12.05 52.87 -11.49
CA VAL A 583 -11.39 51.55 -11.42
C VAL A 583 -11.20 50.94 -12.81
N LEU A 584 -12.13 51.16 -13.74
CA LEU A 584 -12.11 50.62 -15.11
C LEU A 584 -11.83 51.71 -16.16
N PRO A 585 -11.19 51.37 -17.30
CA PRO A 585 -11.10 52.26 -18.47
C PRO A 585 -12.45 52.62 -19.10
N GLU A 586 -12.52 53.71 -19.85
CA GLU A 586 -13.75 54.18 -20.53
C GLU A 586 -14.30 53.17 -21.57
N ASP A 587 -13.46 52.33 -22.15
CA ASP A 587 -13.83 51.35 -23.19
C ASP A 587 -14.49 50.07 -22.63
N VAL A 588 -14.70 49.98 -21.31
CA VAL A 588 -15.31 48.81 -20.64
C VAL A 588 -16.84 48.94 -20.58
N VAL A 589 -17.55 47.89 -20.97
CA VAL A 589 -19.02 47.83 -20.97
C VAL A 589 -19.51 47.39 -19.60
N ILE A 590 -20.30 48.25 -18.95
CA ILE A 590 -20.85 47.98 -17.60
C ILE A 590 -22.35 47.68 -17.66
N PHE A 591 -22.82 46.66 -16.94
CA PHE A 591 -24.25 46.33 -16.82
C PHE A 591 -24.66 46.01 -15.36
N ARG A 592 -25.95 46.20 -15.03
CA ARG A 592 -26.51 46.03 -13.67
C ARG A 592 -27.09 44.63 -13.45
N CYS A 593 -27.25 44.20 -12.20
CA CYS A 593 -28.01 42.99 -11.90
C CYS A 593 -29.44 43.11 -12.41
N GLY A 594 -29.98 41.98 -12.91
CA GLY A 594 -31.30 41.93 -13.53
C GLY A 594 -31.35 42.42 -14.99
N THR A 595 -30.23 42.86 -15.56
CA THR A 595 -30.10 43.11 -17.00
C THR A 595 -29.27 42.00 -17.65
N CYS A 596 -29.71 41.51 -18.81
CA CYS A 596 -28.95 40.50 -19.55
C CYS A 596 -27.97 41.16 -20.51
N ASN A 597 -26.69 40.84 -20.37
CA ASN A 597 -25.68 41.18 -21.34
C ASN A 597 -25.26 39.92 -22.11
N ASP A 598 -25.44 39.93 -23.43
CA ASP A 598 -25.21 38.79 -24.31
C ASP A 598 -23.76 38.25 -24.18
N ASP A 599 -22.75 39.13 -24.17
CA ASP A 599 -21.33 38.77 -24.09
C ASP A 599 -20.94 38.19 -22.71
N ALA A 600 -21.57 38.67 -21.63
CA ALA A 600 -21.33 38.17 -20.27
C ALA A 600 -22.06 36.84 -20.00
N ALA A 601 -23.24 36.62 -20.58
CA ALA A 601 -24.03 35.40 -20.38
C ALA A 601 -23.53 34.23 -21.25
N CYS A 602 -23.15 34.51 -22.49
CA CYS A 602 -22.95 33.50 -23.51
C CYS A 602 -21.54 33.52 -24.10
N TYR A 603 -21.05 32.35 -24.53
CA TYR A 603 -19.90 32.22 -25.41
C TYR A 603 -20.37 32.54 -26.84
N MET A 604 -20.32 33.83 -27.19
CA MET A 604 -20.89 34.36 -28.44
C MET A 604 -20.47 33.65 -29.73
N PRO A 605 -19.20 33.19 -29.92
CA PRO A 605 -18.84 32.44 -31.13
C PRO A 605 -19.69 31.17 -31.32
N GLY A 606 -20.05 30.50 -30.22
CA GLY A 606 -20.87 29.29 -30.18
C GLY A 606 -22.36 29.50 -29.99
N THR A 607 -22.81 30.76 -29.87
CA THR A 607 -24.21 31.08 -29.57
C THR A 607 -25.01 31.34 -30.84
N GLU A 608 -26.15 30.67 -30.99
CA GLU A 608 -27.10 30.86 -32.09
C GLU A 608 -28.05 32.03 -31.79
N SER A 609 -28.61 32.06 -30.59
CA SER A 609 -29.47 33.14 -30.12
C SER A 609 -29.41 33.30 -28.60
N VAL A 610 -29.67 34.52 -28.11
CA VAL A 610 -29.76 34.83 -26.67
C VAL A 610 -31.19 35.25 -26.35
N ASP A 611 -31.82 34.55 -25.41
CA ASP A 611 -33.08 35.01 -24.83
C ASP A 611 -32.79 36.03 -23.73
N ARG A 612 -32.95 37.31 -24.05
CA ARG A 612 -32.67 38.42 -23.13
C ARG A 612 -33.61 38.50 -21.93
N SER A 613 -34.73 37.78 -21.93
CA SER A 613 -35.69 37.77 -20.81
C SER A 613 -35.27 36.81 -19.70
N SER A 614 -34.76 35.63 -20.07
CA SER A 614 -34.23 34.62 -19.14
C SER A 614 -32.71 34.67 -18.99
N CYS A 615 -32.04 35.45 -19.83
CA CYS A 615 -30.59 35.48 -20.01
C CYS A 615 -29.98 34.12 -20.30
N SER A 616 -30.66 33.34 -21.14
CA SER A 616 -30.24 32.00 -21.55
C SER A 616 -29.70 31.98 -22.98
N CYS A 617 -28.73 31.12 -23.21
CA CYS A 617 -28.04 30.98 -24.49
C CYS A 617 -28.55 29.73 -25.21
N SER A 618 -28.92 29.87 -26.48
CA SER A 618 -29.14 28.74 -27.38
C SER A 618 -27.87 28.50 -28.20
N CYS A 619 -27.37 27.28 -28.19
CA CYS A 619 -26.05 26.96 -28.70
C CYS A 619 -26.12 26.44 -30.13
N LYS A 620 -25.13 26.82 -30.95
CA LYS A 620 -24.90 26.22 -32.26
C LYS A 620 -24.49 24.76 -32.11
N ASP A 621 -24.69 23.98 -33.17
CA ASP A 621 -24.20 22.59 -33.24
C ASP A 621 -22.71 22.51 -32.88
N GLY A 622 -22.37 21.64 -31.93
CA GLY A 622 -21.00 21.45 -31.41
C GLY A 622 -20.62 22.30 -30.20
N PHE A 623 -21.54 23.10 -29.65
CA PHE A 623 -21.35 23.88 -28.41
C PHE A 623 -22.29 23.39 -27.30
N HIS A 624 -21.85 23.45 -26.04
CA HIS A 624 -22.49 22.75 -24.93
C HIS A 624 -22.76 23.63 -23.72
N GLY A 625 -23.73 23.22 -22.89
CA GLY A 625 -24.05 23.85 -21.61
C GLY A 625 -24.80 25.19 -21.70
N ALA A 626 -25.15 25.76 -20.55
CA ALA A 626 -25.95 26.98 -20.46
C ALA A 626 -25.26 28.23 -21.06
N SER A 627 -23.92 28.21 -21.15
CA SER A 627 -23.11 29.30 -21.70
C SER A 627 -22.59 29.01 -23.12
N CYS A 628 -22.99 27.91 -23.77
CA CYS A 628 -22.55 27.53 -25.11
C CYS A 628 -21.04 27.42 -25.30
N LEU A 629 -20.37 26.76 -24.36
CA LEU A 629 -18.92 26.59 -24.36
C LEU A 629 -18.47 25.64 -25.50
N PRO A 630 -17.25 25.81 -26.03
CA PRO A 630 -16.71 24.99 -27.12
C PRO A 630 -16.33 23.56 -26.70
N PHE A 631 -16.63 23.16 -25.46
CA PHE A 631 -16.31 21.85 -24.91
C PHE A 631 -17.50 21.29 -24.14
N GLU A 632 -17.64 19.97 -24.16
CA GLU A 632 -18.61 19.25 -23.34
C GLU A 632 -18.06 19.14 -21.92
N VAL A 633 -18.78 19.70 -20.95
CA VAL A 633 -18.45 19.53 -19.53
C VAL A 633 -18.97 18.17 -19.10
N PRO A 634 -18.13 17.20 -18.68
CA PRO A 634 -18.63 15.91 -18.22
C PRO A 634 -19.51 16.09 -16.98
N ASP A 635 -20.72 15.55 -17.03
CA ASP A 635 -21.55 15.32 -15.84
C ASP A 635 -21.11 14.00 -15.20
N THR A 636 -20.23 14.06 -14.20
CA THR A 636 -19.78 12.85 -13.51
C THR A 636 -20.81 12.38 -12.50
N VAL A 637 -21.55 11.35 -12.89
CA VAL A 637 -22.07 10.34 -11.97
C VAL A 637 -20.85 9.60 -11.40
N VAL A 638 -20.46 9.90 -10.17
CA VAL A 638 -19.55 9.02 -9.41
C VAL A 638 -20.21 7.64 -9.43
N PRO A 639 -19.60 6.60 -10.03
CA PRO A 639 -20.15 5.26 -9.96
C PRO A 639 -20.35 4.93 -8.48
N PRO A 640 -21.47 4.30 -8.07
CA PRO A 640 -21.61 3.84 -6.70
C PRO A 640 -20.37 3.01 -6.38
N LEU A 641 -19.64 3.42 -5.34
CA LEU A 641 -18.49 2.68 -4.84
C LEU A 641 -18.93 1.22 -4.73
N PRO A 642 -18.33 0.28 -5.48
CA PRO A 642 -18.39 -1.10 -5.06
C PRO A 642 -17.92 -1.10 -3.61
N GLU A 643 -18.68 -1.70 -2.70
CA GLU A 643 -18.17 -2.01 -1.37
C GLU A 643 -16.80 -2.64 -1.58
N ARG A 644 -15.75 -1.96 -1.10
CA ARG A 644 -14.41 -2.53 -1.14
C ARG A 644 -14.53 -3.91 -0.51
N ALA A 645 -13.98 -4.92 -1.15
CA ALA A 645 -13.62 -6.11 -0.41
C ALA A 645 -12.73 -5.62 0.72
N VAL A 646 -13.28 -5.60 1.93
CA VAL A 646 -12.53 -5.33 3.16
C VAL A 646 -11.32 -6.23 3.07
N ASP A 647 -10.11 -5.69 3.24
CA ASP A 647 -8.92 -6.50 3.45
C ASP A 647 -9.24 -7.44 4.62
N GLY A 648 -9.61 -8.68 4.31
CA GLY A 648 -9.85 -9.75 5.28
C GLY A 648 -8.55 -10.20 5.95
N ASP A 649 -7.45 -9.48 5.67
CA ASP A 649 -6.16 -9.63 6.31
C ASP A 649 -6.26 -9.23 7.80
N THR A 650 -6.80 -10.11 8.64
CA THR A 650 -6.72 -9.96 10.09
C THR A 650 -5.37 -10.45 10.63
N SER A 651 -4.35 -10.63 9.77
CA SER A 651 -3.05 -11.12 10.23
C SER A 651 -2.38 -10.13 11.19
N CYS A 652 -1.77 -10.70 12.21
CA CYS A 652 -0.99 -9.97 13.20
C CYS A 652 0.47 -9.91 12.73
N VAL A 653 1.14 -8.79 13.00
CA VAL A 653 2.61 -8.76 12.93
C VAL A 653 3.13 -9.49 14.16
N VAL A 654 3.86 -10.59 13.97
CA VAL A 654 4.30 -11.45 15.08
C VAL A 654 5.82 -11.51 15.19
N ASN A 655 6.37 -11.30 16.40
CA ASN A 655 7.79 -11.54 16.76
C ASN A 655 8.84 -10.86 15.87
N GLN A 656 8.52 -9.71 15.28
CA GLN A 656 9.46 -8.93 14.47
C GLN A 656 10.15 -7.84 15.29
N THR A 657 11.30 -7.35 14.82
CA THR A 657 11.91 -6.11 15.35
C THR A 657 11.79 -5.01 14.30
N LEU A 658 11.12 -3.92 14.64
CA LEU A 658 10.81 -2.81 13.75
C LEU A 658 11.50 -1.53 14.21
N THR A 659 12.18 -0.85 13.28
CA THR A 659 12.86 0.44 13.50
C THR A 659 12.14 1.61 12.83
N SER A 660 11.28 1.33 11.84
CA SER A 660 10.27 2.25 11.31
C SER A 660 9.10 1.42 10.75
N LEU A 661 7.90 1.98 10.73
CA LEU A 661 6.72 1.33 10.15
C LEU A 661 5.75 2.37 9.60
N THR A 662 5.29 2.16 8.37
CA THR A 662 4.18 2.91 7.77
C THR A 662 2.93 2.04 7.86
N LEU A 663 1.84 2.60 8.40
CA LEU A 663 0.60 1.88 8.67
C LEU A 663 -0.42 2.12 7.56
N ASN A 664 -1.10 1.07 7.09
CA ASN A 664 -2.27 1.21 6.22
C ASN A 664 -3.48 1.68 7.04
N MET A 665 -3.84 2.96 6.95
CA MET A 665 -4.97 3.55 7.69
C MET A 665 -6.34 2.99 7.27
N TRP A 666 -6.45 2.27 6.15
CA TRP A 666 -7.73 1.69 5.70
C TRP A 666 -7.98 0.31 6.30
N LYS A 667 -6.98 -0.27 6.96
CA LYS A 667 -7.14 -1.54 7.65
C LYS A 667 -8.00 -1.30 8.89
N THR A 668 -9.16 -1.95 8.94
CA THR A 668 -10.02 -1.92 10.12
C THR A 668 -9.43 -2.75 11.26
N HIS A 669 -8.55 -3.72 10.98
CA HIS A 669 -7.94 -4.58 11.99
C HIS A 669 -6.41 -4.48 12.02
N HIS A 670 -5.84 -3.92 13.08
CA HIS A 670 -4.39 -3.93 13.31
C HIS A 670 -4.06 -4.85 14.48
N CYS A 671 -3.08 -5.72 14.32
CA CYS A 671 -2.68 -6.64 15.38
C CYS A 671 -1.15 -6.80 15.43
N TYR A 672 -0.57 -6.73 16.64
CA TYR A 672 0.86 -6.88 16.90
C TYR A 672 1.07 -7.82 18.09
N VAL A 673 1.80 -8.92 17.89
CA VAL A 673 2.04 -9.93 18.91
C VAL A 673 3.54 -10.17 19.08
N GLY A 674 4.12 -9.89 20.25
CA GLY A 674 5.55 -10.16 20.48
C GLY A 674 6.53 -9.25 19.72
N VAL A 675 6.06 -8.15 19.13
CA VAL A 675 6.88 -7.27 18.27
C VAL A 675 7.75 -6.34 19.11
N THR A 676 9.00 -6.14 18.70
CA THR A 676 9.94 -5.19 19.32
C THR A 676 10.10 -3.93 18.48
N PHE A 677 9.70 -2.77 18.99
CA PHE A 677 9.91 -1.45 18.40
C PHE A 677 11.15 -0.82 19.02
N SER A 678 12.14 -0.45 18.21
CA SER A 678 13.44 0.05 18.68
C SER A 678 13.83 1.36 17.99
N GLY A 679 14.18 2.36 18.79
CA GLY A 679 14.71 3.64 18.32
C GLY A 679 13.64 4.72 18.13
N VAL A 680 14.08 5.98 18.07
CA VAL A 680 13.21 7.16 17.93
C VAL A 680 12.41 7.18 16.62
N GLY A 681 12.90 6.49 15.58
CA GLY A 681 12.18 6.30 14.30
C GLY A 681 11.02 5.29 14.38
N ALA A 682 10.96 4.47 15.44
CA ALA A 682 9.92 3.46 15.63
C ALA A 682 8.70 4.05 16.36
N ALA A 683 8.08 5.05 15.74
CA ALA A 683 6.87 5.71 16.22
C ALA A 683 5.61 5.12 15.56
N LEU A 684 5.00 4.13 16.22
CA LEU A 684 3.78 3.50 15.74
C LEU A 684 2.59 4.43 15.94
N THR A 685 2.16 5.12 14.88
CA THR A 685 1.18 6.22 14.96
C THR A 685 -0.10 5.94 14.18
N PHE A 686 -1.22 5.82 14.89
CA PHE A 686 -2.55 5.66 14.32
C PHE A 686 -3.27 7.00 14.22
N PHE A 687 -3.54 7.47 13.00
CA PHE A 687 -4.37 8.66 12.75
C PHE A 687 -5.83 8.21 12.60
N LEU A 688 -6.58 8.19 13.71
CA LEU A 688 -7.92 7.59 13.76
C LEU A 688 -8.90 8.25 12.79
N ASN A 689 -8.77 9.56 12.55
CA ASN A 689 -9.63 10.29 11.61
C ASN A 689 -9.33 9.98 10.13
N ASN A 690 -8.22 9.31 9.84
CA ASN A 690 -7.88 8.84 8.49
C ASN A 690 -8.35 7.39 8.25
N MET A 691 -8.91 6.75 9.28
CA MET A 691 -9.45 5.39 9.20
C MET A 691 -10.91 5.40 8.76
N PRO A 692 -11.44 4.29 8.20
CA PRO A 692 -12.84 4.20 7.77
C PRO A 692 -13.77 4.09 8.99
N LEU A 693 -14.03 5.21 9.68
CA LEU A 693 -14.82 5.26 10.92
C LEU A 693 -16.29 4.84 10.75
N HIS A 694 -16.80 4.71 9.52
CA HIS A 694 -18.10 4.10 9.25
C HIS A 694 -18.09 2.56 9.42
N LEU A 695 -16.91 1.95 9.63
CA LEU A 695 -16.71 0.55 9.96
C LEU A 695 -16.07 0.40 11.35
N PRO A 696 -16.33 -0.71 12.06
CA PRO A 696 -15.66 -0.99 13.33
C PRO A 696 -14.13 -1.13 13.16
N ILE A 697 -13.37 -0.35 13.92
CA ILE A 697 -11.91 -0.40 13.95
C ILE A 697 -11.44 -1.22 15.15
N ASN A 698 -10.42 -2.04 15.01
CA ASN A 698 -9.86 -2.90 16.04
C ASN A 698 -8.33 -2.92 15.97
N ILE A 699 -7.67 -2.40 17.00
CA ILE A 699 -6.22 -2.27 17.11
C ILE A 699 -5.76 -3.03 18.36
N THR A 700 -4.93 -4.05 18.19
CA THR A 700 -4.47 -4.92 19.27
C THR A 700 -2.94 -5.00 19.30
N LEU A 701 -2.37 -4.88 20.49
CA LEU A 701 -0.95 -5.06 20.78
C LEU A 701 -0.85 -5.98 22.00
N THR A 702 -0.20 -7.12 21.85
CA THR A 702 -0.02 -8.12 22.91
C THR A 702 1.43 -8.57 22.95
N GLY A 703 2.07 -8.63 24.11
CA GLY A 703 3.45 -9.13 24.22
C GLY A 703 4.52 -8.23 23.57
N CYS A 704 4.18 -7.01 23.15
CA CYS A 704 5.10 -6.15 22.40
C CYS A 704 6.14 -5.48 23.31
N THR A 705 7.30 -5.12 22.77
CA THR A 705 8.36 -4.40 23.48
C THR A 705 8.66 -3.09 22.77
N PHE A 706 8.61 -1.96 23.48
CA PHE A 706 9.05 -0.66 22.97
C PHE A 706 10.33 -0.26 23.71
N ARG A 707 11.38 0.11 22.99
CA ARG A 707 12.67 0.50 23.58
C ARG A 707 13.35 1.64 22.82
N GLU A 708 14.31 2.28 23.50
CA GLU A 708 15.23 3.26 22.88
C GLU A 708 14.52 4.48 22.26
N GLY A 709 13.46 4.97 22.90
CA GLY A 709 12.70 6.12 22.41
C GLY A 709 11.57 5.79 21.43
N ALA A 710 11.30 4.50 21.18
CA ALA A 710 10.11 4.07 20.44
C ALA A 710 8.82 4.52 21.14
N ALA A 711 7.77 4.83 20.38
CA ALA A 711 6.51 5.35 20.91
C ALA A 711 5.29 4.73 20.23
N LEU A 712 4.22 4.53 20.99
CA LEU A 712 2.90 4.14 20.48
C LEU A 712 1.96 5.34 20.58
N GLN A 713 1.37 5.76 19.48
CA GLN A 713 0.61 7.01 19.38
C GLN A 713 -0.76 6.78 18.74
N PHE A 714 -1.79 7.35 19.35
CA PHE A 714 -3.16 7.40 18.82
C PHE A 714 -3.58 8.87 18.71
N VAL A 715 -3.84 9.33 17.49
CA VAL A 715 -4.09 10.73 17.17
C VAL A 715 -5.51 10.89 16.63
N GLY A 716 -6.32 11.67 17.34
CA GLY A 716 -7.67 12.06 16.94
C GLY A 716 -7.72 13.40 16.20
N GLY A 717 -8.94 13.88 15.95
CA GLY A 717 -9.25 15.10 15.21
C GLY A 717 -9.20 16.38 16.05
N ALA A 718 -9.61 17.50 15.44
CA ALA A 718 -9.88 18.72 16.19
C ALA A 718 -11.11 18.56 17.11
N GLU A 719 -12.10 17.79 16.65
CA GLU A 719 -13.33 17.44 17.38
C GLU A 719 -13.60 15.94 17.23
N ALA A 720 -14.44 15.40 18.12
CA ALA A 720 -14.84 13.99 18.10
C ALA A 720 -15.83 13.75 16.95
N VAL A 721 -15.51 12.83 16.05
CA VAL A 721 -16.35 12.46 14.89
C VAL A 721 -17.14 11.18 15.21
N GLU A 722 -18.34 11.05 14.65
CA GLU A 722 -19.16 9.82 14.75
C GLU A 722 -18.40 8.61 14.17
N SER A 723 -18.57 7.45 14.79
CA SER A 723 -17.88 6.22 14.43
C SER A 723 -18.73 4.99 14.72
N ALA A 724 -18.58 3.94 13.93
CA ALA A 724 -19.16 2.61 14.16
C ALA A 724 -18.49 1.84 15.33
N GLY A 725 -17.42 2.41 15.92
CA GLY A 725 -16.74 1.91 17.10
C GLY A 725 -15.25 1.68 16.86
N VAL A 726 -14.41 2.01 17.85
CA VAL A 726 -12.95 1.85 17.78
C VAL A 726 -12.43 1.11 19.01
N LEU A 727 -12.03 -0.14 18.83
CA LEU A 727 -11.43 -0.97 19.88
C LEU A 727 -9.91 -0.83 19.85
N ILE A 728 -9.29 -0.45 20.97
CA ILE A 728 -7.83 -0.38 21.13
C ILE A 728 -7.42 -1.19 22.36
N ARG A 729 -6.67 -2.27 22.18
CA ARG A 729 -6.15 -3.10 23.28
C ARG A 729 -4.63 -3.15 23.24
N VAL A 730 -3.99 -2.71 24.31
CA VAL A 730 -2.55 -2.83 24.56
C VAL A 730 -2.39 -3.71 25.80
N SER A 731 -1.69 -4.83 25.67
CA SER A 731 -1.59 -5.88 26.70
C SER A 731 -0.20 -6.48 26.76
N GLN A 732 0.23 -6.94 27.93
CA GLN A 732 1.48 -7.69 28.13
C GLN A 732 2.70 -6.99 27.50
N THR A 733 2.74 -5.66 27.56
CA THR A 733 3.71 -4.85 26.81
C THR A 733 4.87 -4.45 27.71
N VAL A 734 6.10 -4.50 27.18
CA VAL A 734 7.30 -4.02 27.87
C VAL A 734 7.68 -2.65 27.30
N MET A 735 7.91 -1.65 28.15
CA MET A 735 8.30 -0.30 27.74
C MET A 735 9.60 0.13 28.39
N ARG A 736 10.64 0.40 27.61
CA ARG A 736 11.96 0.83 28.09
C ARG A 736 12.33 2.19 27.51
N SER A 737 12.13 3.25 28.30
CA SER A 737 12.21 4.63 27.81
C SER A 737 11.34 4.82 26.56
N SER A 738 10.06 4.52 26.73
CA SER A 738 9.01 4.52 25.70
C SER A 738 7.68 4.98 26.31
N VAL A 739 6.71 5.37 25.47
CA VAL A 739 5.44 5.96 25.91
C VAL A 739 4.26 5.49 25.05
N VAL A 740 3.09 5.29 25.67
CA VAL A 740 1.79 5.26 24.97
C VAL A 740 1.17 6.65 25.04
N ALA A 741 0.86 7.26 23.91
CA ALA A 741 0.27 8.59 23.83
C ALA A 741 -1.10 8.57 23.17
N PHE A 742 -2.07 9.23 23.79
CA PHE A 742 -3.36 9.60 23.20
C PHE A 742 -3.40 11.10 23.01
N MET A 743 -3.76 11.56 21.82
CA MET A 743 -3.67 12.97 21.45
C MET A 743 -4.96 13.44 20.78
N ARG A 744 -5.42 14.63 21.19
CA ARG A 744 -6.61 15.33 20.67
C ARG A 744 -7.94 14.61 20.93
N ALA A 745 -9.01 15.03 20.26
CA ALA A 745 -10.35 14.47 20.42
C ALA A 745 -10.45 13.13 19.69
N LEU A 746 -10.66 12.04 20.45
CA LEU A 746 -10.83 10.71 19.87
C LEU A 746 -12.23 10.57 19.23
N PRO A 747 -12.40 9.72 18.20
CA PRO A 747 -13.72 9.41 17.66
C PRO A 747 -14.69 8.92 18.74
N GLN A 748 -15.99 9.05 18.48
CA GLN A 748 -17.00 8.52 19.40
C GLN A 748 -16.91 6.99 19.48
N HIS A 749 -17.42 6.40 20.56
CA HIS A 749 -17.47 4.94 20.74
C HIS A 749 -16.10 4.25 20.70
N CYS A 750 -15.06 4.89 21.23
CA CYS A 750 -13.78 4.23 21.46
C CYS A 750 -13.83 3.36 22.74
N GLU A 751 -13.40 2.11 22.66
CA GLU A 751 -13.13 1.24 23.81
C GLU A 751 -11.63 0.95 23.89
N ILE A 752 -10.96 1.54 24.88
CA ILE A 752 -9.50 1.54 24.98
C ILE A 752 -9.07 0.85 26.27
N ALA A 753 -8.16 -0.11 26.18
CA ALA A 753 -7.59 -0.82 27.32
C ALA A 753 -6.06 -0.93 27.19
N VAL A 754 -5.33 -0.28 28.08
CA VAL A 754 -3.88 -0.39 28.26
C VAL A 754 -3.62 -1.17 29.54
N THR A 755 -3.24 -2.43 29.40
CA THR A 755 -3.18 -3.40 30.50
C THR A 755 -1.86 -4.15 30.55
N GLU A 756 -1.45 -4.59 31.74
CA GLU A 756 -0.30 -5.52 31.91
C GLU A 756 0.98 -4.98 31.27
N VAL A 757 1.31 -3.71 31.55
CA VAL A 757 2.52 -3.05 31.02
C VAL A 757 3.65 -3.11 32.05
N ASP A 758 4.82 -3.62 31.67
CA ASP A 758 6.06 -3.53 32.45
C ASP A 758 6.93 -2.41 31.91
N ALA A 759 7.07 -1.32 32.66
CA ALA A 759 7.74 -0.10 32.23
C ALA A 759 9.00 0.22 33.04
N ALA A 760 10.06 0.59 32.33
CA ALA A 760 11.35 1.04 32.85
C ALA A 760 11.70 2.38 32.22
N GLN A 761 11.73 3.47 33.00
CA GLN A 761 12.08 4.80 32.49
C GLN A 761 13.50 5.19 32.94
N SER A 762 14.42 5.34 31.97
CA SER A 762 15.80 5.79 32.21
C SER A 762 16.16 7.06 31.45
N SER A 763 15.46 7.36 30.35
CA SER A 763 15.66 8.53 29.50
C SER A 763 14.33 9.11 29.04
N GLU A 764 14.31 10.43 28.80
CA GLU A 764 13.14 11.11 28.27
C GLU A 764 12.85 10.68 26.83
N VAL A 765 11.57 10.60 26.47
CA VAL A 765 11.12 10.28 25.11
C VAL A 765 10.73 11.57 24.40
N GLN A 766 11.34 11.83 23.24
CA GLN A 766 10.96 12.95 22.39
C GLN A 766 9.80 12.55 21.49
N LEU A 767 8.67 13.25 21.63
CA LEU A 767 7.55 13.13 20.70
C LEU A 767 7.58 14.33 19.74
N PRO A 768 7.49 14.12 18.41
CA PRO A 768 7.72 15.16 17.40
C PRO A 768 6.74 16.35 17.47
N HIS A 769 5.69 16.28 18.28
CA HIS A 769 4.64 17.31 18.40
C HIS A 769 4.57 17.94 19.80
N ILE A 770 5.55 17.67 20.67
CA ILE A 770 5.54 18.10 22.07
C ILE A 770 6.84 18.83 22.39
N ARG A 771 6.75 20.10 22.84
CA ARG A 771 7.92 20.91 23.23
C ARG A 771 8.55 20.47 24.56
N THR A 772 7.85 19.69 25.37
CA THR A 772 8.27 19.25 26.70
C THR A 772 8.56 17.76 26.71
N ASN A 773 9.83 17.42 26.84
CA ASN A 773 10.27 16.05 27.09
C ASN A 773 9.94 15.69 28.54
N MET A 774 9.22 14.58 28.78
CA MET A 774 8.89 14.11 30.13
C MET A 774 8.94 12.58 30.22
N LEU A 775 9.23 12.08 31.42
CA LEU A 775 9.25 10.66 31.75
C LEU A 775 7.84 10.21 32.18
N SER A 776 7.06 9.65 31.25
CA SER A 776 5.74 9.07 31.55
C SER A 776 5.47 7.77 30.80
N VAL A 777 4.67 6.89 31.39
CA VAL A 777 4.28 5.61 30.76
C VAL A 777 3.10 5.82 29.81
N VAL A 778 2.12 6.61 30.26
CA VAL A 778 0.96 6.99 29.46
C VAL A 778 0.84 8.51 29.44
N LEU A 779 0.71 9.05 28.23
CA LEU A 779 0.54 10.46 27.97
C LEU A 779 -0.84 10.74 27.37
N LEU A 780 -1.54 11.73 27.91
CA LEU A 780 -2.78 12.28 27.37
C LEU A 780 -2.51 13.74 26.98
N GLN A 781 -2.62 14.08 25.71
CA GLN A 781 -2.41 15.45 25.23
C GLN A 781 -3.69 16.03 24.63
N ILE A 782 -4.29 16.99 25.34
CA ILE A 782 -5.52 17.69 24.90
C ILE A 782 -6.63 16.68 24.55
N VAL A 783 -6.82 15.67 25.40
CA VAL A 783 -7.70 14.54 25.10
C VAL A 783 -9.15 14.88 25.44
N VAL A 784 -10.04 14.63 24.48
CA VAL A 784 -11.49 14.65 24.68
C VAL A 784 -12.03 13.26 24.42
N LEU A 785 -12.65 12.66 25.43
CA LEU A 785 -13.42 11.42 25.31
C LEU A 785 -14.90 11.78 25.22
N SER A 786 -15.55 11.32 24.16
CA SER A 786 -16.98 11.48 23.92
C SER A 786 -17.61 10.11 23.67
N ALA A 787 -18.57 9.70 24.50
CA ALA A 787 -19.14 8.35 24.49
C ALA A 787 -18.08 7.23 24.37
N SER A 788 -16.95 7.42 25.05
CA SER A 788 -15.73 6.61 24.88
C SER A 788 -15.12 6.24 26.22
N SER A 789 -14.36 5.16 26.25
CA SER A 789 -13.87 4.57 27.48
C SER A 789 -12.38 4.22 27.41
N LEU A 790 -11.63 4.52 28.48
CA LEU A 790 -10.19 4.32 28.60
C LEU A 790 -9.86 3.65 29.93
N LEU A 791 -9.37 2.42 29.87
CA LEU A 791 -8.87 1.65 31.02
C LEU A 791 -7.35 1.56 30.97
N VAL A 792 -6.69 2.00 32.04
CA VAL A 792 -5.28 1.78 32.32
C VAL A 792 -5.18 0.85 33.52
N SER A 793 -4.61 -0.34 33.36
CA SER A 793 -4.60 -1.31 34.47
C SER A 793 -3.38 -2.22 34.55
N LYS A 794 -3.03 -2.66 35.77
CA LYS A 794 -1.92 -3.61 36.00
C LYS A 794 -0.58 -3.13 35.41
N ILE A 795 -0.34 -1.82 35.39
CA ILE A 795 0.97 -1.28 35.00
C ILE A 795 1.94 -1.49 36.15
N LYS A 796 3.12 -2.05 35.90
CA LYS A 796 4.25 -2.08 36.83
C LYS A 796 5.34 -1.20 36.26
N ALA A 797 5.62 -0.08 36.89
CA ALA A 797 6.55 0.90 36.35
C ALA A 797 7.64 1.26 37.36
N HIS A 798 8.89 1.31 36.90
CA HIS A 798 10.02 1.79 37.69
C HIS A 798 10.78 2.90 36.95
N SER A 799 11.12 3.96 37.67
CA SER A 799 11.95 5.07 37.16
C SER A 799 13.30 5.10 37.88
N LEU A 800 14.38 5.27 37.10
CA LEU A 800 15.73 5.51 37.62
C LEU A 800 16.04 7.00 37.81
N ARG A 801 15.14 7.90 37.38
CA ARG A 801 15.28 9.35 37.48
C ARG A 801 14.24 9.96 38.41
N TYR A 802 14.66 11.01 39.10
CA TYR A 802 13.78 11.84 39.93
C TYR A 802 12.81 12.64 39.05
N GLY A 803 11.55 12.79 39.48
CA GLY A 803 10.54 13.61 38.81
C GLY A 803 9.72 12.93 37.71
N ALA A 804 9.78 11.61 37.57
CA ALA A 804 8.94 10.88 36.62
C ALA A 804 7.44 10.90 37.02
N LEU A 805 6.56 10.89 36.04
CA LEU A 805 5.09 10.90 36.20
C LEU A 805 4.52 9.56 35.71
N GLY A 806 3.68 8.89 36.49
CA GLY A 806 3.13 7.58 36.07
C GLY A 806 2.30 7.74 34.81
N LEU A 807 1.19 8.46 34.95
CA LEU A 807 0.37 9.00 33.88
C LEU A 807 0.49 10.52 33.86
N TYR A 808 0.52 11.10 32.67
CA TYR A 808 0.62 12.54 32.49
C TYR A 808 -0.44 13.04 31.51
N SER A 809 -1.26 14.00 31.93
CA SER A 809 -2.13 14.76 31.05
C SER A 809 -1.62 16.17 30.87
N THR A 810 -1.40 16.57 29.63
CA THR A 810 -1.00 17.93 29.23
C THR A 810 -2.09 18.60 28.40
N GLY A 811 -2.41 19.85 28.73
CA GLY A 811 -3.62 20.51 28.23
C GLY A 811 -4.91 19.88 28.78
N THR A 812 -6.05 20.27 28.21
CA THR A 812 -7.39 19.90 28.72
C THR A 812 -7.67 18.40 28.59
N LEU A 813 -8.13 17.78 29.69
CA LEU A 813 -8.70 16.42 29.70
C LEU A 813 -10.22 16.53 29.93
N LYS A 814 -11.02 16.21 28.92
CA LYS A 814 -12.49 16.32 29.00
C LYS A 814 -13.17 14.98 28.77
N LEU A 815 -14.08 14.60 29.67
CA LEU A 815 -14.94 13.43 29.53
C LEU A 815 -16.40 13.89 29.40
N VAL A 816 -17.07 13.48 28.33
CA VAL A 816 -18.48 13.82 28.04
C VAL A 816 -19.26 12.63 27.45
N GLY A 817 -20.60 12.69 27.44
CA GLY A 817 -21.44 11.73 26.73
C GLY A 817 -21.38 10.31 27.28
N GLY A 818 -21.29 10.15 28.61
CA GLY A 818 -21.16 8.83 29.23
C GLY A 818 -19.77 8.22 29.11
N SER A 819 -18.72 9.04 29.01
CA SER A 819 -17.35 8.56 28.87
C SER A 819 -16.75 8.06 30.18
N SER A 820 -15.75 7.17 30.11
CA SER A 820 -15.08 6.69 31.32
C SER A 820 -13.55 6.61 31.22
N LEU A 821 -12.86 6.96 32.32
CA LEU A 821 -11.41 6.84 32.49
C LEU A 821 -11.11 6.12 33.81
N TYR A 822 -10.55 4.92 33.71
CA TYR A 822 -10.19 4.10 34.88
C TYR A 822 -8.68 3.86 34.92
N VAL A 823 -8.04 4.13 36.05
CA VAL A 823 -6.66 3.77 36.35
C VAL A 823 -6.66 2.83 37.56
N ARG A 824 -6.34 1.54 37.38
CA ARG A 824 -6.48 0.57 38.47
C ARG A 824 -5.43 -0.53 38.56
N TYR A 825 -5.11 -0.94 39.79
CA TYR A 825 -4.13 -2.00 40.06
C TYR A 825 -2.73 -1.71 39.49
N CYS A 826 -2.37 -0.44 39.32
CA CYS A 826 -1.05 -0.03 38.84
C CYS A 826 -0.08 0.15 40.02
N SER A 827 1.19 -0.12 39.80
CA SER A 827 2.27 -0.04 40.78
C SER A 827 3.44 0.78 40.23
N PHE A 828 3.81 1.85 40.93
CA PHE A 828 4.84 2.80 40.51
C PHE A 828 5.96 2.93 41.55
N ALA A 829 7.21 2.73 41.14
CA ALA A 829 8.41 2.90 41.96
C ALA A 829 9.32 4.00 41.38
N GLY A 830 9.75 4.96 42.21
CA GLY A 830 10.60 6.08 41.76
C GLY A 830 9.85 7.19 40.98
N TYR A 831 8.51 7.18 41.01
CA TYR A 831 7.66 8.19 40.39
C TYR A 831 7.19 9.24 41.41
N MET A 832 7.02 10.49 40.99
CA MET A 832 6.58 11.58 41.85
C MET A 832 5.05 11.59 42.03
N HIS A 833 4.32 11.32 40.94
CA HIS A 833 2.86 11.25 40.94
C HIS A 833 2.38 9.99 40.23
N THR A 834 1.28 9.38 40.72
CA THR A 834 0.61 8.30 39.99
C THR A 834 -0.06 8.87 38.73
N PHE A 835 -0.81 9.97 38.88
CA PHE A 835 -1.41 10.69 37.76
C PHE A 835 -1.29 12.20 37.95
N TYR A 836 -0.59 12.85 37.03
CA TYR A 836 -0.56 14.30 36.91
C TYR A 836 -1.57 14.75 35.86
N VAL A 837 -2.48 15.66 36.24
CA VAL A 837 -3.55 16.12 35.35
C VAL A 837 -3.61 17.65 35.27
N TYR A 838 -3.79 18.15 34.05
CA TYR A 838 -3.87 19.57 33.74
C TYR A 838 -5.32 19.96 33.38
N GLY A 839 -6.04 20.62 34.30
CA GLY A 839 -7.40 21.15 34.08
C GLY A 839 -8.42 20.11 33.58
N PRO A 840 -8.78 19.10 34.39
CA PRO A 840 -9.71 18.06 33.96
C PRO A 840 -11.18 18.49 34.16
N SER A 841 -12.07 18.00 33.30
CA SER A 841 -13.52 18.21 33.42
C SER A 841 -14.26 16.92 33.10
N VAL A 842 -15.18 16.53 33.99
CA VAL A 842 -15.98 15.31 33.87
C VAL A 842 -17.45 15.73 33.92
N SER A 843 -18.14 15.63 32.79
CA SER A 843 -19.54 16.04 32.68
C SER A 843 -20.35 15.02 31.90
N ASP A 844 -21.67 15.16 31.97
CA ASP A 844 -22.64 14.36 31.20
C ASP A 844 -22.45 12.85 31.40
N HIS A 845 -22.84 12.37 32.58
CA HIS A 845 -22.88 10.96 32.96
C HIS A 845 -21.52 10.24 32.87
N SER A 846 -20.41 10.97 33.03
CA SER A 846 -19.05 10.45 32.82
C SER A 846 -18.34 10.08 34.13
N VAL A 847 -17.35 9.19 34.05
CA VAL A 847 -16.63 8.67 35.23
C VAL A 847 -15.12 8.78 35.08
N PHE A 848 -14.45 9.34 36.09
CA PHE A 848 -13.00 9.28 36.26
C PHE A 848 -12.67 8.55 37.57
N ALA A 849 -11.90 7.46 37.51
CA ALA A 849 -11.58 6.65 38.69
C ALA A 849 -10.09 6.26 38.78
N LEU A 850 -9.50 6.43 39.98
CA LEU A 850 -8.22 5.86 40.40
C LEU A 850 -8.48 4.82 41.49
N LEU A 851 -8.32 3.54 41.17
CA LEU A 851 -8.73 2.42 42.04
C LEU A 851 -7.57 1.48 42.38
N ASN A 852 -7.30 1.21 43.65
CA ASN A 852 -6.37 0.16 44.08
C ASN A 852 -4.96 0.26 43.47
N ASN A 853 -4.42 1.47 43.30
CA ASN A 853 -3.06 1.68 42.81
C ASN A 853 -2.08 1.80 43.98
N THR A 854 -0.82 1.45 43.74
CA THR A 854 0.26 1.55 44.73
C THR A 854 1.39 2.42 44.22
N LEU A 855 1.74 3.46 44.99
CA LEU A 855 2.91 4.30 44.72
C LEU A 855 3.89 4.12 45.88
N PHE A 856 5.00 3.40 45.64
CA PHE A 856 5.92 2.98 46.71
C PHE A 856 6.45 4.16 47.54
N SER A 857 6.88 5.22 46.87
CA SER A 857 7.29 6.48 47.46
C SER A 857 7.09 7.61 46.46
N GLY A 858 6.46 8.71 46.86
CA GLY A 858 6.21 9.84 45.98
C GLY A 858 5.53 11.01 46.66
N THR A 859 5.09 11.98 45.86
CA THR A 859 4.42 13.19 46.36
C THR A 859 2.91 12.99 46.42
N SER A 860 2.26 12.54 45.34
CA SER A 860 0.81 12.30 45.39
C SER A 860 0.25 11.22 44.46
N LEU A 861 -0.94 10.69 44.78
CA LEU A 861 -1.66 9.80 43.86
C LEU A 861 -2.22 10.61 42.70
N LEU A 862 -3.00 11.63 43.00
CA LEU A 862 -3.58 12.55 42.03
C LEU A 862 -2.97 13.93 42.22
N TYR A 863 -2.38 14.49 41.16
CA TYR A 863 -1.90 15.87 41.14
C TYR A 863 -2.72 16.69 40.15
N LEU A 864 -3.35 17.74 40.64
CA LEU A 864 -4.22 18.64 39.88
C LEU A 864 -3.59 20.02 39.84
N ARG A 865 -3.15 20.43 38.65
CA ARG A 865 -2.47 21.73 38.49
C ARG A 865 -3.45 22.91 38.44
N HIS A 866 -4.66 22.68 37.92
CA HIS A 866 -5.71 23.69 37.71
C HIS A 866 -7.05 23.16 38.21
N GLY A 867 -8.07 24.03 38.23
CA GLY A 867 -9.41 23.70 38.73
C GLY A 867 -10.02 22.46 38.06
N PHE A 868 -10.85 21.75 38.81
CA PHE A 868 -11.50 20.51 38.40
C PHE A 868 -13.02 20.62 38.56
N SER A 869 -13.78 20.20 37.54
CA SER A 869 -15.24 20.19 37.59
C SER A 869 -15.83 18.79 37.39
N VAL A 870 -16.84 18.47 38.20
CA VAL A 870 -17.70 17.28 38.04
C VAL A 870 -19.15 17.74 37.98
N SER A 871 -19.81 17.53 36.85
CA SER A 871 -21.19 17.98 36.62
C SER A 871 -22.06 16.91 35.96
N ASP A 872 -23.37 17.11 36.02
CA ASP A 872 -24.39 16.34 35.28
C ASP A 872 -24.29 14.82 35.51
N TYR A 873 -24.57 14.38 36.74
CA TYR A 873 -24.53 12.97 37.15
C TYR A 873 -23.17 12.27 36.95
N SER A 874 -22.08 13.02 36.98
CA SER A 874 -20.73 12.49 36.79
C SER A 874 -20.02 12.15 38.10
N VAL A 875 -18.98 11.32 38.03
CA VAL A 875 -18.30 10.78 39.22
C VAL A 875 -16.78 10.87 39.12
N LEU A 876 -16.13 11.39 40.16
CA LEU A 876 -14.69 11.21 40.40
C LEU A 876 -14.49 10.24 41.56
N ARG A 877 -13.73 9.16 41.34
CA ARG A 877 -13.37 8.18 42.38
C ARG A 877 -11.87 8.13 42.61
N VAL A 878 -11.43 8.19 43.86
CA VAL A 878 -10.06 7.90 44.27
C VAL A 878 -10.16 6.93 45.44
N VAL A 879 -10.08 5.62 45.17
CA VAL A 879 -10.46 4.59 46.14
C VAL A 879 -9.40 3.49 46.27
N GLY A 880 -9.07 3.08 47.49
CA GLY A 880 -8.25 1.89 47.75
C GLY A 880 -6.76 2.04 47.39
N ASN A 881 -6.29 3.25 47.12
CA ASN A 881 -4.91 3.46 46.71
C ASN A 881 -3.97 3.53 47.92
N SER A 882 -2.73 3.08 47.76
CA SER A 882 -1.77 2.97 48.86
C SER A 882 -0.37 3.51 48.52
N GLY A 883 0.37 3.98 49.52
CA GLY A 883 1.76 4.38 49.33
C GLY A 883 2.38 5.18 50.46
N SER A 884 3.71 5.32 50.45
CA SER A 884 4.41 6.29 51.32
C SER A 884 4.45 7.65 50.64
N LEU A 885 3.42 8.46 50.86
CA LEU A 885 3.15 9.68 50.09
C LEU A 885 3.20 10.95 50.93
N SER A 886 3.41 12.10 50.30
CA SER A 886 3.14 13.39 50.94
C SER A 886 1.64 13.67 51.00
N TYR A 887 0.90 13.39 49.93
CA TYR A 887 -0.52 13.70 49.77
C TYR A 887 -1.28 12.59 49.03
N ALA A 888 -2.55 12.31 49.34
CA ALA A 888 -3.37 11.48 48.45
C ALA A 888 -3.73 12.29 47.19
N ILE A 889 -4.32 13.47 47.41
CA ILE A 889 -4.70 14.42 46.36
C ILE A 889 -3.97 15.73 46.62
N CYS A 890 -3.18 16.17 45.64
CA CYS A 890 -2.53 17.47 45.66
C CYS A 890 -3.19 18.37 44.63
N SER A 891 -3.96 19.38 45.07
CA SER A 891 -4.59 20.35 44.17
C SER A 891 -4.03 21.74 44.42
N LEU A 892 -3.78 22.47 43.33
CA LEU A 892 -3.38 23.88 43.39
C LEU A 892 -4.55 24.84 43.15
N SER A 893 -5.77 24.33 42.99
CA SER A 893 -6.96 25.13 42.65
C SER A 893 -8.26 24.49 43.19
N PHE A 894 -9.40 25.13 42.96
CA PHE A 894 -10.71 24.76 43.50
C PHE A 894 -11.40 23.62 42.72
N PHE A 895 -12.28 22.90 43.41
CA PHE A 895 -13.18 21.89 42.85
C PHE A 895 -14.61 22.43 42.77
N THR A 896 -15.30 22.11 41.68
CA THR A 896 -16.74 22.37 41.53
C THR A 896 -17.48 21.06 41.32
N VAL A 897 -18.50 20.81 42.15
CA VAL A 897 -19.33 19.60 42.09
C VAL A 897 -20.79 20.02 42.04
N GLU A 898 -21.45 19.73 40.92
CA GLU A 898 -22.81 20.21 40.68
C GLU A 898 -23.68 19.19 39.95
N ARG A 899 -25.00 19.40 39.98
CA ARG A 899 -26.01 18.66 39.22
C ARG A 899 -25.94 17.15 39.47
N SER A 900 -26.13 16.77 40.74
CA SER A 900 -26.21 15.38 41.21
C SER A 900 -24.93 14.56 40.96
N SER A 901 -23.77 15.20 41.08
CA SER A 901 -22.46 14.58 40.88
C SER A 901 -21.84 14.06 42.19
N TRP A 902 -20.79 13.24 42.09
CA TRP A 902 -20.19 12.58 43.27
C TRP A 902 -18.66 12.56 43.28
N LEU A 903 -18.07 12.96 44.41
CA LEU A 903 -16.67 12.72 44.75
C LEU A 903 -16.56 11.56 45.75
N ASP A 904 -15.95 10.45 45.33
CA ASP A 904 -15.78 9.22 46.13
C ASP A 904 -14.31 9.04 46.54
N TRP A 905 -13.97 9.37 47.79
CA TRP A 905 -12.61 9.24 48.34
C TRP A 905 -12.57 8.27 49.51
N ARG A 906 -12.41 6.98 49.20
CA ARG A 906 -12.48 5.91 50.21
C ARG A 906 -11.25 5.03 50.30
N TYR A 907 -10.98 4.49 51.48
CA TYR A 907 -9.99 3.43 51.70
C TYR A 907 -8.58 3.71 51.16
N ASN A 908 -8.17 4.99 51.07
CA ASN A 908 -6.81 5.33 50.65
C ASN A 908 -5.87 5.31 51.86
N ASP A 909 -4.69 4.73 51.69
CA ASP A 909 -3.65 4.66 52.72
C ASP A 909 -2.41 5.44 52.26
N VAL A 910 -2.16 6.58 52.90
CA VAL A 910 -1.00 7.44 52.60
C VAL A 910 0.08 7.37 53.69
N GLY A 911 -0.01 6.40 54.61
CA GLY A 911 0.90 6.26 55.74
C GLY A 911 0.96 7.52 56.62
N VAL A 912 2.15 8.10 56.76
CA VAL A 912 2.37 9.35 57.54
C VAL A 912 2.05 10.63 56.76
N GLY A 913 1.65 10.51 55.49
CA GLY A 913 1.28 11.63 54.63
C GLY A 913 -0.04 12.29 55.00
N ALA A 914 -0.45 13.28 54.20
CA ALA A 914 -1.75 13.91 54.34
C ALA A 914 -2.75 13.40 53.29
N MET A 915 -4.05 13.45 53.59
CA MET A 915 -5.06 13.14 52.56
C MET A 915 -5.05 14.19 51.44
N LEU A 916 -5.00 15.48 51.80
CA LEU A 916 -5.14 16.59 50.86
C LEU A 916 -3.96 17.58 50.99
N HIS A 917 -3.63 18.26 49.90
CA HIS A 917 -2.81 19.48 49.91
C HIS A 917 -3.62 20.66 49.39
N ASP A 918 -3.61 21.77 50.12
CA ASP A 918 -4.31 23.00 49.78
C ASP A 918 -3.33 24.18 49.70
N SER A 919 -3.26 24.84 48.55
CA SER A 919 -2.46 26.05 48.33
C SER A 919 -3.23 27.37 48.43
N GLU A 920 -4.58 27.38 48.36
CA GLU A 920 -5.37 28.62 48.22
C GLU A 920 -6.59 28.76 49.16
N SER A 921 -6.75 27.94 50.21
CA SER A 921 -7.69 28.15 51.32
C SER A 921 -9.20 28.01 51.01
N ALA A 922 -9.58 27.48 49.84
CA ALA A 922 -10.98 27.12 49.48
C ALA A 922 -11.02 25.93 48.50
N PHE A 923 -11.32 24.71 49.00
CA PHE A 923 -11.05 23.47 48.27
C PHE A 923 -12.22 22.94 47.42
N VAL A 924 -13.46 22.83 47.95
CA VAL A 924 -14.63 22.32 47.19
C VAL A 924 -15.85 23.24 47.30
N SER A 925 -16.44 23.56 46.14
CA SER A 925 -17.78 24.14 46.01
C SER A 925 -18.78 23.07 45.57
N ILE A 926 -19.88 22.93 46.31
CA ILE A 926 -20.88 21.87 46.11
C ILE A 926 -22.32 22.41 46.10
N ASP A 927 -23.10 22.00 45.10
CA ASP A 927 -24.52 22.33 44.97
C ASP A 927 -25.42 21.50 45.92
N GLY A 928 -26.70 21.87 46.00
CA GLY A 928 -27.66 21.21 46.88
C GLY A 928 -28.04 19.77 46.51
N SER A 929 -27.50 19.21 45.41
CA SER A 929 -27.90 17.90 44.89
C SER A 929 -26.76 16.87 44.83
N SER A 930 -25.51 17.35 44.96
CA SER A 930 -24.30 16.55 44.82
C SER A 930 -23.78 15.99 46.14
N ALA A 931 -22.83 15.07 46.06
CA ALA A 931 -22.28 14.36 47.22
C ALA A 931 -20.74 14.32 47.27
N VAL A 932 -20.19 14.31 48.48
CA VAL A 932 -18.79 13.97 48.79
C VAL A 932 -18.75 12.85 49.81
N THR A 933 -17.92 11.84 49.57
CA THR A 933 -17.64 10.75 50.52
C THR A 933 -16.16 10.75 50.88
N LEU A 934 -15.86 10.74 52.19
CA LEU A 934 -14.51 10.59 52.73
C LEU A 934 -14.51 9.56 53.87
N THR A 935 -14.27 8.28 53.56
CA THR A 935 -14.36 7.20 54.56
C THR A 935 -13.25 6.15 54.46
N GLY A 936 -12.90 5.49 55.56
CA GLY A 936 -11.98 4.35 55.56
C GLY A 936 -10.50 4.67 55.25
N CYS A 937 -10.12 5.94 55.13
CA CYS A 937 -8.75 6.32 54.75
C CYS A 937 -7.78 6.32 55.96
N MET A 938 -6.52 5.93 55.72
CA MET A 938 -5.42 5.98 56.68
C MET A 938 -4.42 7.07 56.29
N MET A 939 -4.11 7.97 57.22
CA MET A 939 -3.30 9.16 56.98
C MET A 939 -2.59 9.65 58.25
N GLY A 940 -1.51 10.40 58.11
CA GLY A 940 -0.87 11.14 59.21
C GLY A 940 -1.62 12.42 59.57
N SER A 941 -2.23 13.08 58.58
CA SER A 941 -3.09 14.26 58.77
C SER A 941 -4.11 14.40 57.64
N THR A 942 -5.13 15.24 57.81
CA THR A 942 -6.04 15.59 56.69
C THR A 942 -5.39 16.54 55.70
N GLY A 943 -4.37 17.30 56.12
CA GLY A 943 -3.71 18.35 55.34
C GLY A 943 -4.56 19.61 55.14
N LEU A 944 -5.70 19.69 55.83
CA LEU A 944 -6.61 20.83 55.80
C LEU A 944 -6.22 21.87 56.84
N SER A 945 -6.17 23.15 56.42
CA SER A 945 -6.02 24.30 57.33
C SER A 945 -7.33 25.10 57.51
N ARG A 946 -8.35 24.78 56.70
CA ARG A 946 -9.70 25.37 56.65
C ARG A 946 -10.71 24.26 56.31
N PRO A 947 -12.03 24.51 56.48
CA PRO A 947 -13.07 23.57 56.06
C PRO A 947 -12.88 23.07 54.62
N LEU A 948 -13.05 21.76 54.42
CA LEU A 948 -13.00 21.12 53.09
C LEU A 948 -14.00 21.75 52.11
N LEU A 949 -15.24 21.93 52.55
CA LEU A 949 -16.31 22.57 51.79
C LEU A 949 -16.26 24.08 52.06
N SER A 950 -15.84 24.85 51.06
CA SER A 950 -15.74 26.31 51.16
C SER A 950 -17.06 27.00 50.84
N GLN A 951 -17.85 26.42 49.93
CA GLN A 951 -19.20 26.83 49.57
C GLN A 951 -20.07 25.59 49.46
N SER A 952 -21.20 25.58 50.17
CA SER A 952 -22.14 24.47 50.17
C SER A 952 -23.56 24.99 50.19
N GLU A 953 -24.37 24.59 49.21
CA GLU A 953 -25.79 24.93 49.19
C GLU A 953 -26.61 24.00 50.11
N ALA A 954 -27.81 24.45 50.48
CA ALA A 954 -28.72 23.63 51.28
C ALA A 954 -29.14 22.37 50.49
N GLY A 955 -28.95 21.19 51.09
CA GLY A 955 -29.31 19.90 50.49
C GLY A 955 -28.12 19.04 50.04
N HIS A 956 -26.90 19.59 49.98
CA HIS A 956 -25.69 18.82 49.68
C HIS A 956 -25.53 17.62 50.61
N ARG A 957 -24.84 16.57 50.16
CA ARG A 957 -24.51 15.40 51.00
C ARG A 957 -23.01 15.34 51.24
N PHE A 958 -22.60 15.34 52.50
CA PHE A 958 -21.22 15.07 52.89
C PHE A 958 -21.19 13.93 53.90
N VAL A 959 -20.64 12.79 53.49
CA VAL A 959 -20.48 11.58 54.31
C VAL A 959 -19.02 11.41 54.68
N ALA A 960 -18.70 11.45 55.97
CA ALA A 960 -17.33 11.29 56.44
C ALA A 960 -17.26 10.50 57.76
N GLY A 961 -16.24 9.66 57.92
CA GLY A 961 -16.07 8.84 59.11
C GLY A 961 -15.27 7.58 58.86
N CYS A 962 -14.99 6.81 59.91
CA CYS A 962 -14.10 5.66 59.85
C CYS A 962 -12.70 6.01 59.30
N LEU A 963 -12.13 7.14 59.72
CA LEU A 963 -10.80 7.59 59.28
C LEU A 963 -9.74 7.20 60.31
N THR A 964 -8.54 6.84 59.88
CA THR A 964 -7.39 6.66 60.78
C THR A 964 -6.42 7.82 60.59
N VAL A 965 -6.39 8.77 61.53
CA VAL A 965 -5.54 9.96 61.50
C VAL A 965 -4.46 9.86 62.57
N ALA A 966 -3.20 9.90 62.17
CA ALA A 966 -2.03 9.75 63.05
C ALA A 966 -2.12 8.49 63.96
N GLY A 967 -2.68 7.39 63.42
CA GLY A 967 -2.87 6.13 64.14
C GLY A 967 -4.07 6.08 65.08
N ARG A 968 -4.90 7.14 65.14
CA ARG A 968 -6.16 7.16 65.90
C ARG A 968 -7.36 7.08 64.95
N GLU A 969 -8.31 6.22 65.30
CA GLU A 969 -9.59 6.11 64.60
C GLU A 969 -10.51 7.30 64.95
N VAL A 970 -11.09 7.92 63.93
CA VAL A 970 -11.95 9.10 63.98
C VAL A 970 -13.35 8.69 63.52
N THR A 971 -14.30 8.70 64.44
CA THR A 971 -15.66 8.14 64.20
C THR A 971 -16.80 9.07 64.64
N THR A 972 -16.49 10.21 65.28
CA THR A 972 -17.50 11.17 65.75
C THR A 972 -17.40 12.51 65.03
N ALA A 973 -18.51 13.26 64.97
CA ALA A 973 -18.54 14.60 64.38
C ALA A 973 -17.53 15.55 65.04
N ALA A 974 -17.44 15.55 66.37
CA ALA A 974 -16.49 16.41 67.10
C ALA A 974 -15.02 16.07 66.78
N GLU A 975 -14.69 14.80 66.56
CA GLU A 975 -13.34 14.40 66.16
C GLU A 975 -13.04 14.78 64.70
N LEU A 976 -14.03 14.70 63.79
CA LEU A 976 -13.90 15.19 62.41
C LEU A 976 -13.66 16.71 62.35
N GLU A 977 -14.37 17.48 63.18
CA GLU A 977 -14.20 18.93 63.29
C GLU A 977 -12.78 19.33 63.75
N LEU A 978 -12.16 18.57 64.65
CA LEU A 978 -10.77 18.76 65.07
C LEU A 978 -9.76 18.61 63.91
N HIS A 979 -10.17 17.94 62.84
CA HIS A 979 -9.37 17.74 61.62
C HIS A 979 -9.83 18.60 60.44
N CYS A 980 -10.56 19.69 60.72
CA CYS A 980 -11.12 20.64 59.75
C CYS A 980 -12.11 20.01 58.75
N ILE A 981 -12.70 18.86 59.11
CA ILE A 981 -13.79 18.23 58.38
C ILE A 981 -15.10 18.69 59.02
N THR A 982 -15.62 19.83 58.56
CA THR A 982 -16.88 20.44 59.05
C THR A 982 -17.97 20.34 57.99
N ASN A 983 -19.22 20.68 58.34
CA ASN A 983 -20.39 20.57 57.45
C ASN A 983 -20.69 19.13 57.00
N VAL A 984 -20.31 18.14 57.80
CA VAL A 984 -20.64 16.72 57.57
C VAL A 984 -22.12 16.52 57.82
N THR A 985 -22.83 16.00 56.81
CA THR A 985 -24.27 15.70 56.91
C THR A 985 -24.54 14.34 57.53
N THR A 986 -23.63 13.38 57.33
CA THR A 986 -23.73 12.00 57.85
C THR A 986 -22.37 11.53 58.33
N VAL A 987 -22.26 11.15 59.60
CA VAL A 987 -21.04 10.57 60.16
C VAL A 987 -21.06 9.06 59.91
N ALA A 988 -20.08 8.54 59.17
CA ALA A 988 -20.01 7.12 58.83
C ALA A 988 -19.39 6.29 59.97
N ALA A 989 -20.09 5.22 60.38
CA ALA A 989 -19.56 4.22 61.30
C ALA A 989 -18.71 3.19 60.55
N CYS A 990 -17.67 2.65 61.20
CA CYS A 990 -16.85 1.60 60.60
C CYS A 990 -17.63 0.30 60.44
N GLY A 991 -17.62 -0.25 59.22
CA GLY A 991 -18.30 -1.51 58.90
C GLY A 991 -19.79 -1.39 58.59
N GLU A 992 -20.37 -0.19 58.64
CA GLU A 992 -21.73 0.07 58.15
C GLU A 992 -21.70 0.64 56.73
N CYS A 993 -22.60 0.16 55.87
CA CYS A 993 -22.71 0.64 54.50
C CYS A 993 -24.05 1.34 54.28
N THR A 994 -24.01 2.50 53.65
CA THR A 994 -25.18 3.32 53.40
C THR A 994 -25.30 3.70 51.93
N LYS A 995 -26.53 3.96 51.47
CA LYS A 995 -26.77 4.38 50.09
C LYS A 995 -25.98 5.62 49.69
N ASP A 996 -25.87 6.60 50.60
CA ASP A 996 -25.17 7.87 50.33
C ASP A 996 -23.67 7.80 50.62
N GLY A 997 -23.20 6.79 51.35
CA GLY A 997 -21.78 6.59 51.67
C GLY A 997 -21.05 5.69 50.70
N ASP A 998 -21.68 4.61 50.23
CA ASP A 998 -20.98 3.53 49.52
C ASP A 998 -21.32 3.43 48.04
N CYS A 999 -22.43 4.04 47.64
CA CYS A 999 -23.00 3.95 46.30
C CYS A 999 -23.20 5.34 45.68
N PHE A 1000 -23.28 5.40 44.36
CA PHE A 1000 -23.74 6.58 43.67
C PHE A 1000 -25.27 6.69 43.83
N ALA A 1001 -25.70 7.43 44.85
CA ALA A 1001 -27.09 7.51 45.28
C ALA A 1001 -28.12 7.79 44.17
N PRO A 1002 -27.86 8.68 43.18
CA PRO A 1002 -28.80 8.94 42.08
C PRO A 1002 -29.15 7.71 41.24
N LEU A 1003 -28.22 6.76 41.09
CA LEU A 1003 -28.40 5.55 40.28
C LEU A 1003 -28.46 4.28 41.14
N THR A 1004 -28.75 4.41 42.44
CA THR A 1004 -28.85 3.27 43.37
C THR A 1004 -30.30 3.06 43.83
N THR A 1005 -30.83 1.86 43.66
CA THR A 1005 -32.18 1.47 44.10
C THR A 1005 -32.22 0.97 45.54
N ALA A 1006 -31.24 0.17 45.95
CA ALA A 1006 -31.13 -0.40 47.29
C ALA A 1006 -29.67 -0.72 47.62
N VAL A 1007 -29.36 -0.83 48.91
CA VAL A 1007 -28.10 -1.40 49.42
C VAL A 1007 -28.45 -2.65 50.20
N ILE A 1008 -27.88 -3.79 49.83
CA ILE A 1008 -28.12 -5.10 50.46
C ILE A 1008 -26.75 -5.73 50.72
N ASP A 1009 -26.47 -6.12 51.96
CA ASP A 1009 -25.18 -6.72 52.34
C ASP A 1009 -23.95 -5.91 51.88
N CYS A 1010 -24.02 -4.57 52.01
CA CYS A 1010 -22.99 -3.63 51.53
C CYS A 1010 -22.78 -3.58 50.00
N GLU A 1011 -23.65 -4.21 49.22
CA GLU A 1011 -23.64 -4.16 47.77
C GLU A 1011 -24.71 -3.20 47.23
N CYS A 1012 -24.33 -2.38 46.24
CA CYS A 1012 -25.21 -1.42 45.61
C CYS A 1012 -26.03 -2.08 44.49
N ARG A 1013 -27.37 -2.01 44.58
CA ARG A 1013 -28.25 -2.43 43.49
C ARG A 1013 -28.57 -1.26 42.57
N CYS A 1014 -28.10 -1.33 41.33
CA CYS A 1014 -28.18 -0.21 40.39
C CYS A 1014 -29.56 -0.03 39.76
N ALA A 1015 -29.95 1.22 39.54
CA ALA A 1015 -31.04 1.61 38.67
C ALA A 1015 -30.61 1.48 37.20
N ALA A 1016 -31.57 1.65 36.26
CA ALA A 1016 -31.24 1.70 34.84
C ALA A 1016 -30.22 2.83 34.56
N GLY A 1017 -29.16 2.51 33.81
CA GLY A 1017 -28.04 3.42 33.54
C GLY A 1017 -26.95 3.45 34.62
N GLY A 1018 -27.13 2.76 35.76
CA GLY A 1018 -26.08 2.58 36.76
C GLY A 1018 -25.21 1.36 36.46
N HIS A 1019 -23.89 1.50 36.62
CA HIS A 1019 -22.90 0.49 36.27
C HIS A 1019 -21.93 0.17 37.42
N GLY A 1020 -21.50 -1.09 37.51
CA GLY A 1020 -20.48 -1.55 38.45
C GLY A 1020 -20.96 -1.79 39.88
N ASP A 1021 -20.00 -1.99 40.78
CA ASP A 1021 -20.18 -2.31 42.20
C ASP A 1021 -20.80 -1.18 43.02
N VAL A 1022 -20.72 0.06 42.52
CA VAL A 1022 -21.21 1.27 43.18
C VAL A 1022 -22.19 2.08 42.33
N CYS A 1023 -22.68 1.52 41.23
CA CYS A 1023 -23.71 2.12 40.37
C CYS A 1023 -23.37 3.48 39.76
N VAL A 1024 -22.13 3.67 39.28
CA VAL A 1024 -21.74 4.91 38.59
C VAL A 1024 -22.40 5.06 37.22
N SER A 1025 -22.34 6.26 36.65
CA SER A 1025 -23.05 6.66 35.43
C SER A 1025 -22.46 6.16 34.10
N ALA A 1026 -21.25 5.61 34.09
CA ALA A 1026 -20.62 5.01 32.91
C ALA A 1026 -20.00 3.63 33.23
N PRO A 1027 -19.98 2.69 32.27
CA PRO A 1027 -19.44 1.35 32.50
C PRO A 1027 -17.92 1.34 32.67
N VAL A 1028 -17.44 0.33 33.42
CA VAL A 1028 -16.02 -0.05 33.45
C VAL A 1028 -15.70 -0.77 32.14
N PRO A 1029 -14.64 -0.38 31.40
CA PRO A 1029 -14.25 -1.06 30.16
C PRO A 1029 -13.93 -2.54 30.39
N ALA A 1030 -14.36 -3.42 29.49
CA ALA A 1030 -14.14 -4.86 29.62
C ALA A 1030 -12.65 -5.21 29.42
N GLY A 1031 -12.03 -5.83 30.44
CA GLY A 1031 -10.70 -6.45 30.30
C GLY A 1031 -10.80 -7.79 29.53
N PRO A 1032 -9.67 -8.33 29.01
CA PRO A 1032 -9.69 -9.54 28.19
C PRO A 1032 -10.16 -10.78 28.98
N SER A 1033 -10.92 -11.65 28.31
CA SER A 1033 -11.25 -13.00 28.76
C SER A 1033 -10.03 -13.95 28.62
N PRO A 1034 -9.85 -14.94 29.51
CA PRO A 1034 -8.80 -15.95 29.38
C PRO A 1034 -9.02 -16.81 28.12
N PRO A 1035 -7.97 -17.22 27.39
CA PRO A 1035 -8.12 -18.15 26.29
C PRO A 1035 -8.57 -19.54 26.81
N PRO A 1036 -9.49 -20.22 26.11
CA PRO A 1036 -9.86 -21.59 26.44
C PRO A 1036 -8.70 -22.56 26.10
N PRO A 1037 -8.59 -23.69 26.82
CA PRO A 1037 -7.57 -24.70 26.54
C PRO A 1037 -7.78 -25.34 25.15
N PRO A 1038 -6.70 -25.77 24.46
CA PRO A 1038 -6.77 -26.28 23.11
C PRO A 1038 -7.60 -27.57 23.02
N PRO A 1039 -8.43 -27.77 21.97
CA PRO A 1039 -9.19 -28.99 21.79
C PRO A 1039 -8.28 -30.17 21.41
N PRO A 1040 -8.68 -31.42 21.73
CA PRO A 1040 -8.00 -32.61 21.24
C PRO A 1040 -8.10 -32.73 19.71
N PRO A 1041 -7.08 -33.30 19.03
CA PRO A 1041 -7.06 -33.39 17.58
C PRO A 1041 -8.21 -34.28 17.06
N PRO A 1042 -8.86 -33.89 15.93
CA PRO A 1042 -9.96 -34.65 15.37
C PRO A 1042 -9.50 -36.02 14.82
N PRO A 1043 -10.37 -37.05 14.86
CA PRO A 1043 -10.08 -38.35 14.27
C PRO A 1043 -9.93 -38.25 12.74
N PRO A 1044 -9.15 -39.15 12.10
CA PRO A 1044 -8.98 -39.15 10.65
C PRO A 1044 -10.31 -39.44 9.93
N PRO A 1045 -10.55 -38.83 8.75
CA PRO A 1045 -11.78 -38.97 7.98
C PRO A 1045 -11.94 -40.38 7.41
N SER A 1046 -13.20 -40.75 7.11
CA SER A 1046 -13.49 -42.00 6.39
C SER A 1046 -13.03 -41.91 4.92
N VAL A 1047 -12.82 -43.06 4.27
CA VAL A 1047 -12.32 -43.13 2.89
C VAL A 1047 -13.26 -42.37 1.94
N GLY A 1048 -12.75 -41.32 1.29
CA GLY A 1048 -13.51 -40.46 0.37
C GLY A 1048 -13.96 -39.11 0.95
N GLU A 1049 -13.82 -38.89 2.27
CA GLU A 1049 -14.14 -37.61 2.92
C GLU A 1049 -12.91 -36.69 3.01
N CYS A 1050 -13.16 -35.37 3.10
CA CYS A 1050 -12.12 -34.35 3.29
C CYS A 1050 -12.31 -33.67 4.65
N ILE A 1051 -11.21 -33.40 5.35
CA ILE A 1051 -11.21 -32.49 6.50
C ILE A 1051 -11.34 -31.07 5.95
N SER A 1052 -12.35 -30.32 6.39
CA SER A 1052 -12.60 -28.98 5.87
C SER A 1052 -12.93 -27.94 6.91
N GLU A 1053 -12.72 -26.65 6.57
CA GLU A 1053 -13.12 -25.48 7.37
C GLU A 1053 -12.53 -25.48 8.80
N MET A 1054 -11.27 -25.88 8.93
CA MET A 1054 -10.54 -25.92 10.20
C MET A 1054 -9.25 -25.10 10.15
N VAL A 1055 -8.84 -24.59 11.31
CA VAL A 1055 -7.55 -23.93 11.52
C VAL A 1055 -6.72 -24.79 12.46
N HIS A 1056 -5.56 -25.25 11.99
CA HIS A 1056 -4.65 -26.04 12.83
C HIS A 1056 -3.72 -25.13 13.64
N PRO A 1057 -3.50 -25.43 14.95
CA PRO A 1057 -2.54 -24.71 15.77
C PRO A 1057 -1.09 -24.98 15.32
N GLU A 1058 -0.14 -24.15 15.77
CA GLU A 1058 1.30 -24.24 15.44
C GLU A 1058 1.97 -25.52 15.98
N VAL A 1059 1.66 -26.69 15.41
CA VAL A 1059 2.15 -28.00 15.88
C VAL A 1059 2.59 -28.87 14.71
N ALA A 1060 3.78 -29.46 14.79
CA ALA A 1060 4.23 -30.46 13.84
C ALA A 1060 3.37 -31.74 13.92
N GLN A 1061 2.87 -32.20 12.78
CA GLN A 1061 2.00 -33.36 12.65
C GLN A 1061 2.54 -34.30 11.57
N SER A 1062 2.39 -35.60 11.78
CA SER A 1062 2.70 -36.63 10.78
C SER A 1062 1.44 -37.42 10.48
N VAL A 1063 1.12 -37.56 9.20
CA VAL A 1063 -0.09 -38.23 8.69
C VAL A 1063 0.28 -39.28 7.64
N GLY A 1064 -0.66 -40.18 7.33
CA GLY A 1064 -0.49 -41.23 6.32
C GLY A 1064 -0.35 -42.66 6.87
N GLY A 1065 -0.24 -42.86 8.17
CA GLY A 1065 -0.13 -44.20 8.76
C GLY A 1065 -1.36 -45.09 8.49
N GLY A 1066 -1.20 -46.13 7.68
CA GLY A 1066 -2.25 -47.09 7.32
C GLY A 1066 -3.38 -46.54 6.45
N LEU A 1067 -3.21 -45.34 5.88
CA LEU A 1067 -4.26 -44.67 5.10
C LEU A 1067 -4.15 -44.97 3.60
N LEU A 1068 -5.30 -45.20 2.96
CA LEU A 1068 -5.50 -45.27 1.50
C LEU A 1068 -5.94 -43.92 0.90
N TRP A 1069 -6.44 -43.02 1.75
CA TRP A 1069 -7.02 -41.74 1.36
C TRP A 1069 -6.68 -40.68 2.41
N LEU A 1070 -6.24 -39.50 1.97
CA LEU A 1070 -6.03 -38.32 2.80
C LEU A 1070 -6.51 -37.09 2.02
N CYS A 1071 -7.48 -36.34 2.56
CA CYS A 1071 -7.96 -35.12 1.92
C CYS A 1071 -8.13 -33.97 2.91
N TYR A 1072 -7.54 -32.83 2.59
CA TYR A 1072 -7.80 -31.54 3.24
C TYR A 1072 -8.40 -30.57 2.22
N ARG A 1073 -9.47 -29.88 2.61
CA ARG A 1073 -10.15 -28.90 1.77
C ARG A 1073 -10.38 -27.60 2.54
N ASN A 1074 -9.98 -26.43 2.04
CA ASN A 1074 -10.19 -25.14 2.71
C ASN A 1074 -9.67 -25.10 4.17
N VAL A 1075 -8.53 -25.75 4.42
CA VAL A 1075 -7.91 -25.81 5.77
C VAL A 1075 -6.76 -24.82 5.85
N THR A 1076 -6.62 -24.15 6.99
CA THR A 1076 -5.53 -23.20 7.25
C THR A 1076 -4.47 -23.81 8.17
N PHE A 1077 -3.22 -23.85 7.70
CA PHE A 1077 -2.02 -24.23 8.43
C PHE A 1077 -1.14 -22.98 8.63
N SER A 1078 -0.91 -22.58 9.89
CA SER A 1078 -0.23 -21.32 10.25
C SER A 1078 0.92 -21.60 11.22
N GLY A 1079 2.05 -20.90 11.04
CA GLY A 1079 3.11 -20.74 12.04
C GLY A 1079 4.39 -21.50 11.75
N GLY A 1080 5.53 -20.98 12.23
CA GLY A 1080 6.86 -21.52 11.93
C GLY A 1080 7.15 -22.89 12.55
N GLY A 1081 6.36 -23.30 13.55
CA GLY A 1081 6.39 -24.65 14.12
C GLY A 1081 5.44 -25.64 13.44
N MET A 1082 4.54 -25.16 12.56
CA MET A 1082 3.56 -25.99 11.87
C MET A 1082 4.23 -26.69 10.68
N SER A 1083 4.44 -28.00 10.81
CA SER A 1083 4.84 -28.86 9.70
C SER A 1083 3.88 -30.02 9.58
N LEU A 1084 3.22 -30.17 8.44
CA LEU A 1084 2.44 -31.36 8.12
C LEU A 1084 3.30 -32.28 7.25
N THR A 1085 3.70 -33.41 7.81
CA THR A 1085 4.47 -34.43 7.11
C THR A 1085 3.55 -35.54 6.62
N VAL A 1086 3.47 -35.73 5.31
CA VAL A 1086 2.83 -36.89 4.69
C VAL A 1086 3.87 -37.99 4.56
N LEU A 1087 3.76 -39.03 5.40
CA LEU A 1087 4.68 -40.17 5.44
C LEU A 1087 4.25 -41.23 4.42
N VAL A 1088 4.74 -41.15 3.18
CA VAL A 1088 4.38 -42.08 2.11
C VAL A 1088 4.73 -43.53 2.48
N GLY A 1089 5.86 -43.75 3.16
CA GLY A 1089 6.28 -45.07 3.61
C GLY A 1089 5.38 -45.74 4.65
N ALA A 1090 4.47 -44.97 5.28
CA ALA A 1090 3.51 -45.49 6.25
C ALA A 1090 2.13 -45.78 5.64
N MET A 1091 1.90 -45.42 4.38
CA MET A 1091 0.68 -45.70 3.63
C MET A 1091 0.68 -47.14 3.10
N THR A 1092 -0.50 -47.72 2.86
CA THR A 1092 -0.65 -49.12 2.43
C THR A 1092 -1.79 -49.30 1.43
N GLY A 1093 -1.62 -50.21 0.46
CA GLY A 1093 -2.66 -50.76 -0.43
C GLY A 1093 -2.50 -50.43 -1.92
N ASP A 1094 -3.41 -50.94 -2.77
CA ASP A 1094 -3.18 -50.96 -4.23
C ASP A 1094 -3.11 -49.57 -4.89
N VAL A 1095 -3.93 -48.63 -4.41
CA VAL A 1095 -3.95 -47.23 -4.85
C VAL A 1095 -4.13 -46.31 -3.64
N ALA A 1096 -3.22 -45.36 -3.44
CA ALA A 1096 -3.34 -44.34 -2.41
C ALA A 1096 -3.53 -42.94 -3.01
N ASN A 1097 -4.43 -42.14 -2.43
CA ASN A 1097 -4.70 -40.78 -2.89
C ASN A 1097 -4.53 -39.76 -1.76
N VAL A 1098 -3.77 -38.70 -2.03
CA VAL A 1098 -3.55 -37.56 -1.14
C VAL A 1098 -3.98 -36.29 -1.86
N ARG A 1099 -4.87 -35.50 -1.25
CA ARG A 1099 -5.38 -34.26 -1.85
C ARG A 1099 -5.36 -33.09 -0.87
N PHE A 1100 -4.81 -31.97 -1.30
CA PHE A 1100 -4.92 -30.66 -0.67
C PHE A 1100 -5.62 -29.72 -1.65
N ASP A 1101 -6.78 -29.20 -1.28
CA ASP A 1101 -7.71 -28.51 -2.18
C ASP A 1101 -8.16 -27.18 -1.57
N GLY A 1102 -7.70 -26.04 -2.09
CA GLY A 1102 -8.04 -24.74 -1.50
C GLY A 1102 -7.44 -24.49 -0.10
N CYS A 1103 -6.37 -25.20 0.28
CA CYS A 1103 -5.74 -25.04 1.58
C CYS A 1103 -4.89 -23.76 1.64
N THR A 1104 -4.77 -23.18 2.83
CA THR A 1104 -3.92 -22.01 3.07
C THR A 1104 -2.77 -22.40 4.01
N TRP A 1105 -1.54 -22.19 3.57
CA TRP A 1105 -0.31 -22.41 4.33
C TRP A 1105 0.35 -21.06 4.54
N ARG A 1106 0.62 -20.66 5.79
CA ARG A 1106 1.21 -19.34 6.06
C ARG A 1106 2.13 -19.29 7.27
N ASP A 1107 2.82 -18.16 7.42
CA ASP A 1107 3.64 -17.82 8.59
C ASP A 1107 4.80 -18.80 8.91
N GLY A 1108 5.39 -19.42 7.89
CA GLY A 1108 6.49 -20.39 8.03
C GLY A 1108 6.04 -21.85 8.07
N ALA A 1109 4.76 -22.13 7.80
CA ALA A 1109 4.26 -23.49 7.73
C ALA A 1109 4.92 -24.31 6.62
N VAL A 1110 5.08 -25.61 6.84
CA VAL A 1110 5.74 -26.53 5.89
C VAL A 1110 4.82 -27.71 5.56
N LEU A 1111 4.53 -27.92 4.27
CA LEU A 1111 3.99 -29.18 3.75
C LEU A 1111 5.14 -30.06 3.28
N LEU A 1112 5.45 -31.12 4.02
CA LEU A 1112 6.51 -32.08 3.68
C LEU A 1112 5.90 -33.36 3.09
N LEU A 1113 6.23 -33.67 1.84
CA LEU A 1113 5.87 -34.93 1.20
C LEU A 1113 7.10 -35.85 1.25
N LEU A 1114 7.10 -36.81 2.17
CA LEU A 1114 8.27 -37.67 2.41
C LEU A 1114 8.11 -39.03 1.73
N GLY A 1115 8.80 -39.21 0.60
CA GLY A 1115 8.80 -40.43 -0.21
C GLY A 1115 9.58 -41.60 0.42
N ASN A 1116 9.13 -42.82 0.18
CA ASN A 1116 9.87 -44.05 0.49
C ASN A 1116 9.70 -45.08 -0.63
N ALA A 1117 10.82 -45.52 -1.24
CA ALA A 1117 10.83 -46.47 -2.36
C ALA A 1117 10.26 -47.86 -2.01
N TYR A 1118 10.24 -48.21 -0.72
CA TYR A 1118 9.73 -49.49 -0.21
C TYR A 1118 8.32 -49.38 0.40
N ALA A 1119 7.59 -48.30 0.10
CA ALA A 1119 6.20 -48.16 0.54
C ALA A 1119 5.35 -49.34 0.05
N ALA A 1120 4.42 -49.81 0.88
CA ALA A 1120 3.52 -50.92 0.55
C ALA A 1120 2.32 -50.47 -0.31
N VAL A 1121 2.54 -49.47 -1.16
CA VAL A 1121 1.52 -48.85 -2.02
C VAL A 1121 1.81 -49.22 -3.48
N GLY A 1122 0.81 -49.70 -4.23
CA GLY A 1122 0.96 -50.08 -5.63
C GLY A 1122 1.06 -48.89 -6.59
N SER A 1123 0.21 -47.87 -6.41
CA SER A 1123 0.23 -46.59 -7.14
C SER A 1123 -0.18 -45.43 -6.24
N LEU A 1124 0.38 -44.23 -6.47
CA LEU A 1124 0.23 -43.09 -5.56
C LEU A 1124 -0.13 -41.82 -6.33
N ASN A 1125 -1.23 -41.18 -5.97
CA ASN A 1125 -1.61 -39.87 -6.51
C ASN A 1125 -1.58 -38.80 -5.41
N ILE A 1126 -0.77 -37.77 -5.59
CA ILE A 1126 -0.71 -36.60 -4.72
C ILE A 1126 -1.13 -35.38 -5.53
N VAL A 1127 -2.19 -34.69 -5.09
CA VAL A 1127 -2.68 -33.48 -5.73
C VAL A 1127 -2.68 -32.33 -4.73
N VAL A 1128 -1.94 -31.27 -5.04
CA VAL A 1128 -1.98 -29.99 -4.34
C VAL A 1128 -2.57 -28.98 -5.31
N THR A 1129 -3.80 -28.56 -5.08
CA THR A 1129 -4.54 -27.71 -6.02
C THR A 1129 -5.25 -26.54 -5.38
N GLY A 1130 -5.31 -25.41 -6.09
CA GLY A 1130 -6.04 -24.21 -5.65
C GLY A 1130 -5.59 -23.64 -4.31
N SER A 1131 -4.44 -24.05 -3.79
CA SER A 1131 -3.96 -23.74 -2.45
C SER A 1131 -3.08 -22.48 -2.44
N THR A 1132 -3.03 -21.78 -1.32
CA THR A 1132 -2.22 -20.57 -1.13
C THR A 1132 -1.10 -20.87 -0.14
N PHE A 1133 0.15 -20.57 -0.50
CA PHE A 1133 1.34 -20.68 0.33
C PHE A 1133 1.94 -19.28 0.52
N ASP A 1134 1.72 -18.65 1.66
CA ASP A 1134 2.15 -17.28 1.96
C ASP A 1134 3.19 -17.24 3.08
N GLY A 1135 4.46 -17.09 2.71
CA GLY A 1135 5.59 -17.33 3.61
C GLY A 1135 5.64 -18.78 4.09
N ALA A 1136 5.21 -19.74 3.27
CA ALA A 1136 5.17 -21.18 3.56
C ALA A 1136 5.95 -22.00 2.51
N LEU A 1137 6.35 -23.21 2.87
CA LEU A 1137 7.20 -24.09 2.03
C LEU A 1137 6.47 -25.38 1.66
N LEU A 1138 6.44 -25.71 0.38
CA LEU A 1138 6.11 -27.05 -0.10
C LEU A 1138 7.42 -27.82 -0.37
N SER A 1139 7.59 -28.98 0.25
CA SER A 1139 8.83 -29.75 0.11
C SER A 1139 8.57 -31.22 -0.20
N PRO A 1140 8.68 -31.63 -1.48
CA PRO A 1140 8.76 -33.03 -1.88
C PRO A 1140 10.18 -33.57 -1.70
N GLU A 1141 10.34 -34.64 -0.91
CA GLU A 1141 11.65 -35.19 -0.56
C GLU A 1141 11.72 -36.72 -0.67
N GLY A 1142 12.85 -37.22 -1.17
CA GLY A 1142 13.18 -38.64 -1.23
C GLY A 1142 12.71 -39.34 -2.51
N VAL A 1143 12.70 -40.68 -2.45
CA VAL A 1143 12.36 -41.57 -3.57
C VAL A 1143 10.93 -42.05 -3.39
N PHE A 1144 10.08 -41.82 -4.39
CA PHE A 1144 8.68 -42.27 -4.39
C PHE A 1144 8.54 -43.67 -5.01
N PRO A 1145 7.50 -44.45 -4.65
CA PRO A 1145 7.24 -45.75 -5.26
C PRO A 1145 6.95 -45.62 -6.78
N PRO A 1146 7.07 -46.70 -7.57
CA PRO A 1146 6.65 -46.72 -8.98
C PRO A 1146 5.21 -46.25 -9.18
N HIS A 1147 4.86 -45.75 -10.37
CA HIS A 1147 3.52 -45.25 -10.67
C HIS A 1147 3.04 -44.14 -9.71
N THR A 1148 3.92 -43.20 -9.37
CA THR A 1148 3.57 -42.03 -8.56
C THR A 1148 3.26 -40.82 -9.45
N ASN A 1149 2.12 -40.16 -9.22
CA ASN A 1149 1.77 -38.89 -9.85
C ASN A 1149 1.63 -37.77 -8.81
N ILE A 1150 2.54 -36.79 -8.83
CA ILE A 1150 2.48 -35.58 -7.99
C ILE A 1150 2.07 -34.41 -8.88
N THR A 1151 0.85 -33.91 -8.70
CA THR A 1151 0.32 -32.74 -9.41
C THR A 1151 0.23 -31.56 -8.47
N ILE A 1152 0.97 -30.50 -8.75
CA ILE A 1152 0.93 -29.22 -8.05
C ILE A 1152 0.31 -28.23 -9.03
N SER A 1153 -0.98 -27.91 -8.89
CA SER A 1153 -1.70 -27.14 -9.90
C SER A 1153 -2.55 -25.98 -9.39
N GLY A 1154 -2.53 -24.83 -10.06
CA GLY A 1154 -3.43 -23.71 -9.72
C GLY A 1154 -3.18 -23.10 -8.34
N ASN A 1155 -1.99 -23.29 -7.76
CA ASN A 1155 -1.65 -22.77 -6.43
C ASN A 1155 -1.00 -21.38 -6.52
N ARG A 1156 -1.05 -20.61 -5.44
CA ARG A 1156 -0.35 -19.33 -5.30
C ARG A 1156 0.73 -19.45 -4.24
N PHE A 1157 1.96 -19.13 -4.56
CA PHE A 1157 3.10 -19.11 -3.66
C PHE A 1157 3.63 -17.68 -3.53
N THR A 1158 3.81 -17.22 -2.30
CA THR A 1158 4.43 -15.94 -1.97
C THR A 1158 5.52 -16.21 -0.94
N VAL A 1159 6.78 -15.83 -1.22
CA VAL A 1159 7.89 -16.02 -0.27
C VAL A 1159 8.66 -14.73 -0.07
N THR A 1160 8.79 -14.34 1.20
CA THR A 1160 9.44 -13.08 1.64
C THR A 1160 10.66 -13.31 2.53
N LYS A 1161 10.93 -14.56 2.93
CA LYS A 1161 12.03 -14.92 3.83
C LYS A 1161 12.37 -16.39 3.71
N LEU A 1162 13.58 -16.76 4.13
CA LEU A 1162 14.00 -18.16 4.22
C LEU A 1162 13.14 -18.93 5.23
N ILE A 1163 12.55 -20.03 4.81
CA ILE A 1163 11.73 -20.90 5.67
C ILE A 1163 12.61 -22.03 6.17
N PRO A 1164 12.97 -22.07 7.47
CA PRO A 1164 13.88 -23.08 7.99
C PRO A 1164 13.21 -24.45 7.99
N ARG A 1165 13.80 -25.41 7.26
CA ARG A 1165 13.42 -26.83 7.27
C ARG A 1165 14.56 -27.63 7.92
N PRO A 1166 14.40 -28.16 9.14
CA PRO A 1166 15.44 -28.96 9.79
C PRO A 1166 15.89 -30.14 8.92
N GLY A 1167 17.16 -30.21 8.52
CA GLY A 1167 17.71 -31.27 7.67
C GLY A 1167 17.86 -30.92 6.19
N LEU A 1168 17.27 -29.79 5.75
CA LEU A 1168 17.46 -29.20 4.42
C LEU A 1168 18.17 -27.85 4.58
N LYS A 1169 19.35 -27.70 3.97
CA LYS A 1169 20.07 -26.42 4.00
C LYS A 1169 19.69 -25.66 2.74
N LEU A 1170 18.87 -24.63 2.90
CA LEU A 1170 18.52 -23.71 1.83
C LEU A 1170 19.39 -22.46 1.98
N ASP A 1171 20.09 -22.09 0.90
CA ASP A 1171 20.94 -20.90 0.89
C ASP A 1171 20.18 -19.64 0.46
N CYS A 1172 18.93 -19.79 -0.02
CA CYS A 1172 18.03 -18.68 -0.35
C CYS A 1172 16.54 -19.02 -0.08
N PRO A 1173 15.66 -18.01 0.07
CA PRO A 1173 14.22 -18.23 0.21
C PRO A 1173 13.62 -19.00 -0.97
N SER A 1174 12.76 -19.99 -0.71
CA SER A 1174 12.13 -20.77 -1.79
C SER A 1174 10.69 -21.19 -1.56
N CYS A 1175 9.90 -21.23 -2.64
CA CYS A 1175 8.47 -21.63 -2.60
C CYS A 1175 8.31 -23.16 -2.57
N VAL A 1176 9.08 -23.83 -3.43
CA VAL A 1176 9.15 -25.28 -3.52
C VAL A 1176 10.60 -25.70 -3.36
N ALA A 1177 10.88 -26.51 -2.34
CA ALA A 1177 12.23 -27.03 -2.12
C ALA A 1177 12.25 -28.55 -2.21
N MET A 1178 13.04 -29.09 -3.14
CA MET A 1178 13.14 -30.52 -3.39
C MET A 1178 14.49 -31.04 -2.91
N ASN A 1179 14.50 -32.22 -2.29
CA ASN A 1179 15.73 -32.84 -1.75
C ASN A 1179 15.80 -34.31 -2.16
N GLY A 1180 16.78 -34.65 -3.00
CA GLY A 1180 16.98 -36.02 -3.47
C GLY A 1180 15.77 -36.62 -4.19
N LEU A 1181 15.01 -35.79 -4.92
CA LEU A 1181 13.81 -36.22 -5.64
C LEU A 1181 14.20 -37.13 -6.83
N ALA A 1182 13.75 -38.38 -6.78
CA ALA A 1182 13.91 -39.34 -7.87
C ALA A 1182 12.54 -39.74 -8.43
N ILE A 1183 12.34 -39.46 -9.71
CA ILE A 1183 11.15 -39.78 -10.49
C ILE A 1183 11.53 -40.94 -11.42
N SER A 1184 10.96 -42.12 -11.17
CA SER A 1184 11.31 -43.34 -11.90
C SER A 1184 10.12 -44.27 -12.09
N ASN A 1185 10.20 -45.16 -13.08
CA ASN A 1185 9.24 -46.23 -13.33
C ASN A 1185 7.80 -45.70 -13.50
N ASP A 1186 7.55 -45.03 -14.62
CA ASP A 1186 6.23 -44.53 -15.02
C ASP A 1186 5.62 -43.53 -14.02
N SER A 1187 6.46 -42.63 -13.46
CA SER A 1187 6.04 -41.62 -12.49
C SER A 1187 6.08 -40.20 -13.07
N ALA A 1188 5.28 -39.30 -12.53
CA ALA A 1188 5.18 -37.92 -12.99
C ALA A 1188 5.19 -36.91 -11.83
N VAL A 1189 5.90 -35.80 -12.01
CA VAL A 1189 5.78 -34.60 -11.17
C VAL A 1189 5.46 -33.43 -12.09
N VAL A 1190 4.29 -32.82 -11.89
CA VAL A 1190 3.76 -31.77 -12.77
C VAL A 1190 3.44 -30.53 -11.94
N LEU A 1191 4.09 -29.43 -12.24
CA LEU A 1191 3.75 -28.10 -11.74
C LEU A 1191 2.98 -27.37 -12.84
N SER A 1192 1.69 -27.07 -12.66
CA SER A 1192 0.91 -26.41 -13.72
C SER A 1192 -0.07 -25.34 -13.27
N GLY A 1193 -0.12 -24.18 -13.94
CA GLY A 1193 -1.09 -23.14 -13.60
C GLY A 1193 -0.83 -22.45 -12.26
N ASN A 1194 0.35 -22.61 -11.65
CA ASN A 1194 0.67 -21.97 -10.37
C ASN A 1194 1.20 -20.55 -10.57
N VAL A 1195 1.06 -19.71 -9.55
CA VAL A 1195 1.64 -18.37 -9.48
C VAL A 1195 2.70 -18.37 -8.39
N PHE A 1196 3.93 -18.01 -8.71
CA PHE A 1196 5.05 -17.86 -7.76
C PHE A 1196 5.44 -16.38 -7.68
N GLN A 1197 5.49 -15.84 -6.47
CA GLN A 1197 5.83 -14.45 -6.20
C GLN A 1197 6.91 -14.36 -5.12
N THR A 1198 8.02 -13.67 -5.40
CA THR A 1198 9.08 -13.43 -4.40
C THR A 1198 9.43 -11.96 -4.33
N VAL A 1199 9.46 -11.40 -3.12
CA VAL A 1199 9.69 -9.94 -2.86
C VAL A 1199 11.07 -9.64 -2.26
N THR A 1200 11.99 -10.60 -2.30
CA THR A 1200 13.35 -10.44 -1.74
C THR A 1200 14.44 -10.78 -2.74
N ALA A 1201 15.49 -9.94 -2.75
CA ALA A 1201 16.73 -10.21 -3.45
C ALA A 1201 17.32 -11.58 -3.05
N SER A 1202 17.88 -12.28 -4.04
CA SER A 1202 18.48 -13.62 -3.89
C SER A 1202 17.49 -14.69 -3.39
N SER A 1203 16.46 -15.01 -4.16
CA SER A 1203 15.44 -16.04 -3.87
C SER A 1203 15.19 -16.97 -5.07
N SER A 1204 14.56 -18.12 -4.83
CA SER A 1204 14.21 -19.08 -5.89
C SER A 1204 12.79 -19.63 -5.82
N ALA A 1205 12.06 -19.74 -6.93
CA ALA A 1205 10.72 -20.32 -6.89
C ALA A 1205 10.78 -21.83 -6.64
N VAL A 1206 11.63 -22.53 -7.40
CA VAL A 1206 11.91 -23.95 -7.24
C VAL A 1206 13.40 -24.12 -6.94
N TYR A 1207 13.71 -24.76 -5.82
CA TYR A 1207 15.08 -25.02 -5.39
C TYR A 1207 15.30 -26.52 -5.19
N VAL A 1208 16.28 -27.09 -5.89
CA VAL A 1208 16.66 -28.51 -5.76
C VAL A 1208 18.00 -28.60 -5.03
N VAL A 1209 18.02 -29.18 -3.83
CA VAL A 1209 19.17 -29.21 -2.91
C VAL A 1209 19.90 -30.56 -2.96
N ARG A 1210 21.24 -30.55 -2.77
CA ARG A 1210 22.17 -31.69 -2.54
C ARG A 1210 22.36 -32.72 -3.67
N SER A 1211 21.32 -33.08 -4.41
CA SER A 1211 21.36 -34.18 -5.39
C SER A 1211 20.60 -33.82 -6.64
N ALA A 1212 21.11 -34.24 -7.81
CA ALA A 1212 20.47 -34.02 -9.09
C ALA A 1212 19.01 -34.51 -9.06
N LEU A 1213 18.09 -33.70 -9.58
CA LEU A 1213 16.77 -34.16 -10.00
C LEU A 1213 16.96 -35.35 -10.96
N ARG A 1214 16.54 -36.55 -10.57
CA ARG A 1214 16.68 -37.75 -11.40
C ARG A 1214 15.34 -38.10 -11.99
N VAL A 1215 15.23 -38.03 -13.31
CA VAL A 1215 14.09 -38.53 -14.07
C VAL A 1215 14.56 -39.70 -14.91
N SER A 1216 13.92 -40.86 -14.78
CA SER A 1216 14.34 -42.10 -15.47
C SER A 1216 13.16 -43.02 -15.77
N TRP A 1217 13.28 -43.92 -16.75
CA TRP A 1217 12.29 -44.97 -17.04
C TRP A 1217 10.84 -44.47 -17.23
N HIS A 1218 10.53 -43.93 -18.42
CA HIS A 1218 9.18 -43.48 -18.82
C HIS A 1218 8.54 -42.48 -17.85
N SER A 1219 9.35 -41.62 -17.22
CA SER A 1219 8.91 -40.68 -16.20
C SER A 1219 9.05 -39.23 -16.65
N VAL A 1220 8.27 -38.32 -16.06
CA VAL A 1220 8.18 -36.92 -16.49
C VAL A 1220 8.33 -35.96 -15.31
N PHE A 1221 9.12 -34.92 -15.51
CA PHE A 1221 9.08 -33.69 -14.70
C PHE A 1221 8.62 -32.56 -15.62
N ALA A 1222 7.49 -31.91 -15.32
CA ALA A 1222 6.91 -30.89 -16.17
C ALA A 1222 6.55 -29.63 -15.40
N VAL A 1223 6.79 -28.47 -16.02
CA VAL A 1223 6.45 -27.13 -15.51
C VAL A 1223 5.67 -26.40 -16.61
N LEU A 1224 4.34 -26.32 -16.48
CA LEU A 1224 3.43 -25.95 -17.58
C LEU A 1224 2.44 -24.83 -17.21
N GLY A 1225 2.45 -23.69 -17.90
CA GLY A 1225 1.45 -22.63 -17.72
C GLY A 1225 1.50 -21.97 -16.34
N ASN A 1226 2.68 -21.95 -15.70
CA ASN A 1226 2.89 -21.24 -14.43
C ASN A 1226 3.29 -19.79 -14.70
N THR A 1227 3.01 -18.91 -13.74
CA THR A 1227 3.43 -17.50 -13.74
C THR A 1227 4.46 -17.30 -12.63
N PHE A 1228 5.62 -16.74 -12.98
CA PHE A 1228 6.70 -16.43 -12.02
C PHE A 1228 6.96 -14.92 -11.99
N GLN A 1229 6.76 -14.30 -10.83
CA GLN A 1229 7.01 -12.89 -10.52
C GLN A 1229 8.13 -12.82 -9.48
N MET A 1230 9.37 -12.58 -9.94
CA MET A 1230 10.56 -12.67 -9.08
C MET A 1230 11.28 -11.32 -9.02
N ASP A 1231 11.29 -10.69 -7.83
CA ASP A 1231 11.91 -9.37 -7.62
C ASP A 1231 13.27 -9.45 -6.90
N GLY A 1232 14.30 -8.80 -7.46
CA GLY A 1232 15.55 -8.48 -6.78
C GLY A 1232 16.82 -9.09 -7.38
N SER A 1233 17.99 -8.55 -7.00
CA SER A 1233 19.30 -9.01 -7.50
C SER A 1233 19.65 -10.42 -6.99
N GLY A 1234 20.17 -11.27 -7.88
CA GLY A 1234 20.56 -12.66 -7.57
C GLY A 1234 19.41 -13.67 -7.48
N THR A 1235 18.20 -13.34 -7.94
CA THR A 1235 17.05 -14.24 -7.98
C THR A 1235 17.15 -15.25 -9.13
N THR A 1236 16.61 -16.45 -8.92
CA THR A 1236 16.62 -17.55 -9.91
C THR A 1236 15.30 -18.30 -9.88
N VAL A 1237 14.61 -18.46 -11.01
CA VAL A 1237 13.27 -19.10 -10.99
C VAL A 1237 13.40 -20.58 -10.61
N ILE A 1238 14.35 -21.27 -11.22
CA ILE A 1238 14.69 -22.65 -10.91
C ILE A 1238 16.19 -22.69 -10.59
N ASN A 1239 16.52 -23.12 -9.38
CA ASN A 1239 17.90 -23.39 -8.96
C ASN A 1239 18.11 -24.91 -8.81
N ILE A 1240 19.12 -25.45 -9.50
CA ILE A 1240 19.44 -26.87 -9.49
C ILE A 1240 20.85 -27.06 -8.94
N GLU A 1241 20.96 -27.48 -7.68
CA GLU A 1241 22.23 -27.83 -7.03
C GLU A 1241 22.63 -29.28 -7.39
N GLY A 1242 23.80 -29.47 -8.01
CA GLY A 1242 24.32 -30.80 -8.34
C GLY A 1242 24.98 -31.49 -7.14
N SER A 1243 24.94 -32.83 -7.09
CA SER A 1243 25.73 -33.60 -6.10
C SER A 1243 27.21 -33.48 -6.40
N GLY A 1244 27.98 -32.97 -5.44
CA GLY A 1244 29.44 -33.03 -5.45
C GLY A 1244 29.99 -34.46 -5.46
#